data_AF-A0A839T1R8-F1
#
_entry.id   AF-A0A839T1R8-F1
#
_cell.length_a   1.000
_cell.length_b   1.000
_cell.length_c   1.000
_cell.angle_alpha   90.00
_cell.angle_beta   90.00
_cell.angle_gamma   90.00
#
_symmetry.space_group_name_H-M   'P 1'
#
loop_
_entity.id
_entity.type
_entity.pdbx_description
1 polymer ?
#
loop_
_entity_poly.entity_id
_entity_poly.type
_entity_poly.pdbx_seq_one_letter_code
_entity_poly.pdbx_strand_id
1 'polypeptide(L)'
;MLLTGILQRYYLISKIKFILHKIITSKVKQAGNMTSRKKLYDFRFGSEKTLNSNIFPISKKTILDEIKSYGWIKNYDQIFDRDRQEPSPELRHFALGLEPATFRLRIQPGLYKIIATIGDNLYADHITIIEVTGLNSSIPPIKTRLDVYNTISFCVQSTENHIDFKFSSPCNNWIINRIEIEQTDELEPIKMNKDCYFKDKWKILPESENGPHSLLSNFISNPTPKPYISPTNIGCTDYLQAIEEGIRFFINYQNEYGAIIDPYLKKEFQYATPCFAFAAGLIASKRNDSKLLNAAIQAFEWASQSLAKREAATAHEDFYPSPLAHAYAILKDKVDQETQKRWQSRLLAMDPFDIYRHVVGGSAGPGSNWNCKALAGEYLFVRQGLRDSSEFIWSSLLAQGRLFDNEFGLYSEGPFVYDIFPRAWLYDMLQAGFSGPNQLAIEESLDRGAITSLFMQGPTGALPIGGRSGLHLWGDALQILIFEIAAIRWSRRGLPLIAGVFKRAARRTFSSLKEWKRPTGEYWIVKNKVDPLLRHGYEAYSSHSQYNLLLLTIIGYAYEHGLETESIEERITPTEYGGYYLNLPKPFNSIIANSSGTSIQITKEGYPHQTPRGLVRIQFLGLHPSLPISEGSVQSRHYHLDNTDSSSLAFGLVWKRLKQEESFFNPDSSQIETKAYSSVVDSKITRLHVEYQSKEENSISITEDYELSNRQVHIQYEINGPIENTELRWPIFQGDGQDESKLSLSKNALELTFKGHQIRYSCSGVSEIIISSERYAHRGGYIYVASAKLLKNRSCCLTITHL
;
A
#
# COMPACT_ATOMS: atom_id res chain seq x y z
N MET A 1 -13.90 22.78 -23.70
CA MET A 1 -12.80 23.64 -24.20
C MET A 1 -12.13 24.47 -23.10
N LEU A 2 -12.83 25.30 -22.32
CA LEU A 2 -12.20 26.10 -21.24
C LEU A 2 -11.61 25.24 -20.10
N LEU A 3 -12.34 24.22 -19.64
CA LEU A 3 -11.86 23.29 -18.59
C LEU A 3 -10.66 22.43 -19.07
N THR A 4 -10.71 21.97 -20.31
CA THR A 4 -9.65 21.18 -20.96
C THR A 4 -8.35 22.00 -21.08
N GLY A 5 -8.46 23.28 -21.43
CA GLY A 5 -7.34 24.22 -21.44
C GLY A 5 -6.78 24.56 -20.06
N ILE A 6 -7.61 24.60 -19.02
CA ILE A 6 -7.18 24.80 -17.62
C ILE A 6 -6.40 23.59 -17.12
N LEU A 7 -6.89 22.37 -17.38
CA LEU A 7 -6.18 21.14 -17.02
C LEU A 7 -4.82 21.05 -17.72
N GLN A 8 -4.78 21.25 -19.04
CA GLN A 8 -3.51 21.23 -19.79
C GLN A 8 -2.51 22.31 -19.32
N ARG A 9 -2.97 23.54 -19.03
CA ARG A 9 -2.10 24.59 -18.49
C ARG A 9 -1.61 24.27 -17.07
N TYR A 10 -2.46 23.69 -16.23
CA TYR A 10 -2.08 23.27 -14.87
C TYR A 10 -1.00 22.20 -14.89
N TYR A 11 -1.13 21.18 -15.75
CA TYR A 11 -0.12 20.13 -15.88
C TYR A 11 1.18 20.68 -16.47
N LEU A 12 1.10 21.58 -17.44
CA LEU A 12 2.28 22.24 -17.99
C LEU A 12 3.01 23.07 -16.92
N ILE A 13 2.29 23.81 -16.09
CA ILE A 13 2.86 24.61 -14.99
C ILE A 13 3.48 23.70 -13.92
N SER A 14 2.83 22.60 -13.55
CA SER A 14 3.36 21.64 -12.56
C SER A 14 4.63 20.96 -13.07
N LYS A 15 4.67 20.58 -14.36
CA LYS A 15 5.84 20.04 -15.04
C LYS A 15 7.00 21.05 -15.09
N ILE A 16 6.71 22.32 -15.41
CA ILE A 16 7.71 23.40 -15.40
C ILE A 16 8.26 23.65 -13.99
N LYS A 17 7.39 23.71 -12.96
CA LYS A 17 7.80 23.85 -11.56
C LYS A 17 8.68 22.70 -11.09
N PHE A 18 8.36 21.46 -11.46
CA PHE A 18 9.17 20.30 -11.10
C PHE A 18 10.54 20.32 -11.79
N ILE A 19 10.59 20.63 -13.09
CA ILE A 19 11.86 20.75 -13.84
C ILE A 19 12.73 21.85 -13.23
N LEU A 20 12.15 23.03 -12.94
CA LEU A 20 12.85 24.11 -12.25
C LEU A 20 13.32 23.69 -10.85
N HIS A 21 12.50 22.99 -10.08
CA HIS A 21 12.88 22.50 -8.75
C HIS A 21 14.04 21.50 -8.82
N LYS A 22 14.06 20.55 -9.78
CA LYS A 22 15.21 19.63 -9.98
C LYS A 22 16.48 20.36 -10.42
N ILE A 23 16.36 21.40 -11.26
CA ILE A 23 17.50 22.24 -11.66
C ILE A 23 18.05 23.04 -10.47
N ILE A 24 17.18 23.49 -9.56
CA ILE A 24 17.57 24.24 -8.37
C ILE A 24 18.16 23.32 -7.30
N THR A 25 17.53 22.18 -7.01
CA THR A 25 18.03 21.22 -5.99
C THR A 25 19.32 20.51 -6.40
N SER A 26 19.56 20.28 -7.70
CA SER A 26 20.84 19.76 -8.18
C SER A 26 21.97 20.78 -8.01
N LYS A 27 21.68 22.09 -8.09
CA LYS A 27 22.64 23.17 -7.86
C LYS A 27 22.88 23.47 -6.38
N VAL A 28 21.89 23.27 -5.52
CA VAL A 28 22.00 23.56 -4.07
C VAL A 28 22.78 22.46 -3.31
N LYS A 29 22.81 21.20 -3.77
CA LYS A 29 23.66 20.15 -3.18
C LYS A 29 25.17 20.31 -3.43
N GLN A 30 25.59 21.27 -4.25
CA GLN A 30 27.01 21.57 -4.51
C GLN A 30 27.58 22.74 -3.70
N ALA A 31 26.80 23.37 -2.83
CA ALA A 31 27.25 24.51 -2.03
C ALA A 31 27.16 24.21 -0.52
N GLY A 32 27.99 23.28 -0.07
CA GLY A 32 28.21 22.99 1.35
C GLY A 32 29.61 23.40 1.78
N ASN A 33 29.71 24.60 2.37
CA ASN A 33 30.79 25.17 3.17
C ASN A 33 32.14 24.41 3.22
N MET A 34 33.09 24.83 2.39
CA MET A 34 34.52 24.65 2.66
C MET A 34 35.06 25.85 3.44
N THR A 35 34.93 25.81 4.76
CA THR A 35 35.87 26.53 5.64
C THR A 35 37.09 25.64 5.84
N SER A 36 38.20 26.01 5.20
CA SER A 36 39.46 25.26 5.19
C SER A 36 40.15 25.29 6.56
N ARG A 37 39.87 24.29 7.40
CA ARG A 37 40.84 23.81 8.40
C ARG A 37 41.71 22.74 7.74
N LYS A 38 43.04 22.84 7.88
CA LYS A 38 44.00 21.91 7.25
C LYS A 38 43.85 20.52 7.90
N LYS A 39 43.18 19.60 7.21
CA LYS A 39 43.15 18.16 7.57
C LYS A 39 44.56 17.59 7.50
N LEU A 40 44.94 16.80 8.50
CA LEU A 40 46.28 16.19 8.59
C LEU A 40 46.32 14.84 7.85
N TYR A 41 45.28 14.01 8.04
CA TYR A 41 45.14 12.72 7.35
C TYR A 41 43.67 12.44 6.97
N ASP A 42 43.46 11.85 5.78
CA ASP A 42 42.18 11.31 5.30
C ASP A 42 42.41 9.90 4.75
N PHE A 43 42.13 8.88 5.57
CA PHE A 43 42.29 7.47 5.22
C PHE A 43 41.02 6.90 4.60
N ARG A 44 41.16 6.24 3.45
CA ARG A 44 40.05 5.59 2.71
C ARG A 44 40.27 4.10 2.63
N PHE A 45 39.43 3.35 3.34
CA PHE A 45 39.58 1.91 3.48
C PHE A 45 38.93 1.17 2.30
N GLY A 46 39.45 0.01 1.93
CA GLY A 46 38.90 -0.83 0.86
C GLY A 46 39.30 -0.44 -0.57
N SER A 47 40.35 0.37 -0.74
CA SER A 47 40.82 0.82 -2.05
C SER A 47 42.35 0.82 -2.14
N GLU A 48 42.88 0.54 -3.33
CA GLU A 48 44.30 0.72 -3.69
C GLU A 48 44.51 1.99 -4.54
N LYS A 49 43.44 2.69 -4.94
CA LYS A 49 43.52 3.83 -5.87
C LYS A 49 43.64 5.16 -5.13
N THR A 50 44.70 5.90 -5.41
CA THR A 50 44.87 7.30 -4.98
C THR A 50 43.90 8.20 -5.74
N LEU A 51 43.01 8.88 -5.01
CA LEU A 51 42.01 9.77 -5.61
C LEU A 51 42.49 11.23 -5.73
N ASN A 52 43.47 11.68 -4.91
CA ASN A 52 44.18 12.98 -4.93
C ASN A 52 45.37 12.96 -3.93
N SER A 53 46.23 13.99 -3.91
CA SER A 53 47.48 14.04 -3.09
C SER A 53 47.29 14.07 -1.57
N ASN A 54 46.08 14.38 -1.07
CA ASN A 54 45.77 14.49 0.36
C ASN A 54 44.88 13.34 0.90
N ILE A 55 44.72 12.27 0.11
CA ILE A 55 43.88 11.11 0.45
C ILE A 55 44.76 9.87 0.46
N PHE A 56 44.71 9.10 1.54
CA PHE A 56 45.53 7.92 1.78
C PHE A 56 44.68 6.64 1.61
N PRO A 57 44.78 5.94 0.47
CA PRO A 57 44.06 4.68 0.27
C PRO A 57 44.65 3.56 1.14
N ILE A 58 43.78 2.87 1.86
CA ILE A 58 44.10 1.75 2.76
C ILE A 58 43.43 0.50 2.21
N SER A 59 44.22 -0.42 1.68
CA SER A 59 43.75 -1.75 1.32
C SER A 59 44.20 -2.75 2.38
N LYS A 60 43.77 -4.02 2.25
CA LYS A 60 44.30 -5.10 3.10
C LYS A 60 45.82 -5.27 2.99
N LYS A 61 46.44 -4.78 1.91
CA LYS A 61 47.89 -4.84 1.68
C LYS A 61 48.66 -3.67 2.30
N THR A 62 47.97 -2.67 2.86
CA THR A 62 48.61 -1.53 3.53
C THR A 62 49.08 -1.96 4.92
N ILE A 63 50.11 -2.81 4.97
CA ILE A 63 50.76 -3.28 6.20
C ILE A 63 51.72 -2.19 6.70
N LEU A 64 51.79 -1.99 8.02
CA LEU A 64 52.75 -1.07 8.61
C LEU A 64 54.18 -1.58 8.39
N ASP A 65 55.05 -0.74 7.84
CA ASP A 65 56.46 -1.03 7.64
C ASP A 65 57.34 0.09 8.23
N GLU A 66 58.66 0.00 8.07
CA GLU A 66 59.59 1.02 8.60
C GLU A 66 59.48 2.37 7.87
N ILE A 67 58.98 2.37 6.64
CA ILE A 67 58.95 3.53 5.73
C ILE A 67 57.61 4.27 5.85
N LYS A 68 56.50 3.54 6.01
CA LYS A 68 55.15 4.10 6.14
C LYS A 68 54.86 4.49 7.58
N SER A 69 54.34 5.70 7.77
CA SER A 69 53.85 6.15 9.07
C SER A 69 52.49 5.54 9.44
N TYR A 70 51.88 4.70 8.60
CA TYR A 70 50.58 4.09 8.87
C TYR A 70 50.42 2.71 8.22
N GLY A 71 49.53 1.88 8.77
CA GLY A 71 49.18 0.58 8.20
C GLY A 71 48.57 -0.41 9.19
N TRP A 72 48.09 -1.54 8.68
CA TRP A 72 47.62 -2.67 9.47
C TRP A 72 48.80 -3.36 10.17
N ILE A 73 48.64 -3.68 11.45
CA ILE A 73 49.68 -4.36 12.25
C ILE A 73 49.32 -5.79 12.66
N LYS A 74 48.03 -6.17 12.54
CA LYS A 74 47.54 -7.46 12.99
C LYS A 74 46.33 -7.92 12.16
N ASN A 75 46.26 -9.23 11.89
CA ASN A 75 45.12 -9.92 11.28
C ASN A 75 44.68 -9.36 9.90
N TYR A 76 45.60 -8.78 9.13
CA TYR A 76 45.29 -8.20 7.81
C TYR A 76 44.83 -9.24 6.77
N ASP A 77 45.17 -10.52 6.94
CA ASP A 77 44.70 -11.61 6.07
C ASP A 77 43.19 -11.90 6.22
N GLN A 78 42.58 -11.45 7.31
CA GLN A 78 41.14 -11.56 7.58
C GLN A 78 40.37 -10.29 7.17
N ILE A 79 41.05 -9.36 6.50
CA ILE A 79 40.47 -8.12 5.96
C ILE A 79 40.24 -8.27 4.46
N PHE A 80 39.06 -7.85 4.03
CA PHE A 80 38.65 -7.87 2.65
C PHE A 80 38.32 -6.46 2.19
N ASP A 81 38.92 -6.05 1.07
CA ASP A 81 38.55 -4.80 0.40
C ASP A 81 37.22 -5.00 -0.34
N ARG A 82 36.33 -4.02 -0.22
CA ARG A 82 35.01 -4.01 -0.85
C ARG A 82 34.82 -2.70 -1.61
N ASP A 83 34.17 -2.80 -2.77
CA ASP A 83 33.70 -1.66 -3.56
C ASP A 83 32.24 -1.90 -3.96
N ARG A 84 31.36 -0.99 -3.55
CA ARG A 84 29.92 -1.04 -3.82
C ARG A 84 29.47 -0.13 -4.96
N GLN A 85 30.40 0.58 -5.58
CA GLN A 85 30.17 1.56 -6.64
C GLN A 85 29.47 2.87 -6.22
N GLU A 86 28.81 2.86 -5.06
CA GLU A 86 27.91 3.90 -4.54
C GLU A 86 28.08 4.04 -3.02
N PRO A 87 27.57 5.11 -2.37
CA PRO A 87 26.81 6.26 -2.92
C PRO A 87 27.68 7.32 -3.57
N SER A 88 28.99 7.31 -3.27
CA SER A 88 29.94 8.24 -3.84
C SER A 88 31.35 7.62 -3.87
N PRO A 89 32.29 8.16 -4.67
CA PRO A 89 33.69 7.71 -4.67
C PRO A 89 34.33 7.66 -3.27
N GLU A 90 33.90 8.54 -2.37
CA GLU A 90 34.40 8.70 -1.00
C GLU A 90 33.94 7.60 -0.05
N LEU A 91 32.78 6.97 -0.30
CA LEU A 91 32.11 6.06 0.62
C LEU A 91 31.86 4.66 0.04
N ARG A 92 32.03 4.48 -1.28
CA ARG A 92 31.83 3.20 -1.97
C ARG A 92 32.81 2.11 -1.56
N HIS A 93 33.96 2.50 -1.02
CA HIS A 93 35.01 1.59 -0.58
C HIS A 93 34.97 1.41 0.94
N PHE A 94 35.22 0.18 1.40
CA PHE A 94 35.45 -0.12 2.80
C PHE A 94 36.28 -1.38 3.01
N ALA A 95 36.93 -1.45 4.16
CA ALA A 95 37.51 -2.69 4.67
C ALA A 95 36.43 -3.45 5.46
N LEU A 96 36.28 -4.74 5.16
CA LEU A 96 35.44 -5.69 5.90
C LEU A 96 36.37 -6.67 6.62
N GLY A 97 36.27 -6.76 7.95
CA GLY A 97 37.04 -7.74 8.71
C GLY A 97 36.16 -8.79 9.39
N LEU A 98 36.64 -10.03 9.37
CA LEU A 98 36.00 -11.16 10.04
C LEU A 98 36.54 -11.41 11.45
N GLU A 99 37.73 -10.88 11.75
CA GLU A 99 38.38 -10.98 13.06
C GLU A 99 38.84 -9.60 13.52
N PRO A 100 39.10 -9.36 14.82
CA PRO A 100 39.63 -8.10 15.29
C PRO A 100 40.94 -7.71 14.59
N ALA A 101 41.04 -6.49 14.08
CA ALA A 101 42.25 -5.98 13.43
C ALA A 101 42.62 -4.59 13.92
N THR A 102 43.90 -4.25 13.85
CA THR A 102 44.43 -2.96 14.32
C THR A 102 45.10 -2.20 13.19
N PHE A 103 44.65 -0.97 12.97
CA PHE A 103 45.29 0.01 12.10
C PHE A 103 46.07 1.01 12.95
N ARG A 104 47.35 1.18 12.68
CA ARG A 104 48.23 2.09 13.42
C ARG A 104 48.56 3.32 12.57
N LEU A 105 48.57 4.48 13.20
CA LEU A 105 49.14 5.73 12.67
C LEU A 105 50.23 6.23 13.61
N ARG A 106 51.47 6.34 13.13
CA ARG A 106 52.56 7.05 13.81
C ARG A 106 52.35 8.55 13.65
N ILE A 107 52.20 9.26 14.77
CA ILE A 107 51.90 10.69 14.84
C ILE A 107 52.58 11.29 16.06
N GLN A 108 52.88 12.59 16.02
CA GLN A 108 53.47 13.27 17.17
C GLN A 108 52.48 13.32 18.35
N PRO A 109 52.95 13.40 19.59
CA PRO A 109 52.09 13.62 20.73
C PRO A 109 51.29 14.91 20.57
N GLY A 110 50.00 14.87 20.91
CA GLY A 110 49.09 15.98 20.68
C GLY A 110 47.63 15.58 20.84
N LEU A 111 46.75 16.58 20.78
CA LEU A 111 45.30 16.38 20.79
C LEU A 111 44.78 16.35 19.34
N TYR A 112 44.03 15.30 19.03
CA TYR A 112 43.52 15.05 17.68
C TYR A 112 42.02 14.83 17.71
N LYS A 113 41.31 15.50 16.80
CA LYS A 113 39.93 15.18 16.47
C LYS A 113 39.89 14.18 15.35
N ILE A 114 39.13 13.12 15.58
CA ILE A 114 39.00 11.97 14.69
C ILE A 114 37.55 11.92 14.22
N ILE A 115 37.37 11.64 12.94
CA ILE A 115 36.06 11.42 12.31
C ILE A 115 36.10 10.07 11.60
N ALA A 116 35.37 9.08 12.11
CA ALA A 116 35.25 7.76 11.50
C ALA A 116 33.89 7.63 10.79
N THR A 117 33.88 7.13 9.54
CA THR A 117 32.64 6.88 8.78
C THR A 117 32.47 5.40 8.45
N ILE A 118 31.29 4.86 8.75
CA ILE A 118 30.95 3.42 8.67
C ILE A 118 29.57 3.25 8.03
N GLY A 119 29.48 2.58 6.89
CA GLY A 119 28.23 2.24 6.21
C GLY A 119 28.40 1.31 5.01
N ASP A 120 27.33 0.59 4.67
CA ASP A 120 27.20 -0.25 3.48
C ASP A 120 25.81 0.02 2.85
N ASN A 121 25.76 0.07 1.52
CA ASN A 121 24.53 0.26 0.76
C ASN A 121 23.84 -1.07 0.40
N LEU A 122 24.49 -2.22 0.60
CA LEU A 122 23.95 -3.54 0.25
C LEU A 122 23.62 -4.43 1.46
N TYR A 123 24.21 -4.19 2.62
CA TYR A 123 24.03 -5.01 3.82
C TYR A 123 23.78 -4.13 5.06
N ALA A 124 22.87 -4.58 5.94
CA ALA A 124 22.42 -3.86 7.14
C ALA A 124 22.74 -4.60 8.45
N ASP A 125 23.59 -5.62 8.40
CA ASP A 125 23.88 -6.50 9.53
C ASP A 125 25.27 -6.27 10.15
N HIS A 126 26.03 -5.28 9.66
CA HIS A 126 27.35 -4.99 10.21
C HIS A 126 27.27 -4.39 11.60
N ILE A 127 28.12 -4.88 12.49
CA ILE A 127 28.37 -4.29 13.80
C ILE A 127 29.86 -3.97 13.91
N THR A 128 30.20 -2.70 14.08
CA THR A 128 31.58 -2.25 14.28
C THR A 128 31.78 -1.71 15.68
N ILE A 129 32.73 -2.29 16.41
CA ILE A 129 33.27 -1.77 17.66
C ILE A 129 34.64 -1.16 17.36
N ILE A 130 34.84 0.09 17.76
CA ILE A 130 36.11 0.81 17.62
C ILE A 130 36.69 1.06 19.01
N GLU A 131 37.90 0.57 19.25
CA GLU A 131 38.73 0.91 20.40
C GLU A 131 39.92 1.76 19.92
N VAL A 132 40.19 2.88 20.58
CA VAL A 132 41.25 3.81 20.17
C VAL A 132 42.18 4.12 21.33
N THR A 133 43.49 3.96 21.14
CA THR A 133 44.50 4.32 22.15
C THR A 133 44.42 5.79 22.50
N GLY A 134 44.42 6.13 23.79
CA GLY A 134 44.34 7.53 24.28
C GLY A 134 42.92 8.10 24.34
N LEU A 135 41.88 7.31 24.05
CA LEU A 135 40.49 7.69 24.25
C LEU A 135 40.00 7.20 25.62
N ASN A 136 39.60 8.13 26.49
CA ASN A 136 39.17 7.82 27.86
C ASN A 136 37.72 7.30 27.98
N SER A 137 36.96 7.32 26.88
CA SER A 137 35.55 6.94 26.84
C SER A 137 35.30 5.85 25.79
N SER A 138 34.44 4.88 26.08
CA SER A 138 34.09 3.84 25.11
C SER A 138 33.18 4.39 24.00
N ILE A 139 33.51 4.08 22.74
CA ILE A 139 32.61 4.32 21.61
C ILE A 139 31.55 3.20 21.63
N PRO A 140 30.24 3.52 21.60
CA PRO A 140 29.20 2.49 21.56
C PRO A 140 29.30 1.66 20.25
N PRO A 141 28.90 0.38 20.26
CA PRO A 141 28.86 -0.44 19.04
C PRO A 141 28.00 0.20 17.94
N ILE A 142 28.52 0.18 16.72
CA ILE A 142 27.96 0.89 15.57
C ILE A 142 27.27 -0.13 14.69
N LYS A 143 25.95 -0.07 14.61
CA LYS A 143 25.15 -0.95 13.75
C LYS A 143 24.88 -0.24 12.44
N THR A 144 25.26 -0.85 11.31
CA THR A 144 24.96 -0.27 10.00
C THR A 144 23.54 -0.59 9.57
N ARG A 145 23.04 0.19 8.60
CA ARG A 145 21.77 -0.03 7.91
C ARG A 145 21.98 0.25 6.43
N LEU A 146 21.14 -0.32 5.58
CA LEU A 146 21.17 -0.07 4.13
C LEU A 146 21.13 1.42 3.85
N ASP A 147 22.11 1.91 3.08
CA ASP A 147 22.26 3.30 2.65
C ASP A 147 22.44 4.32 3.80
N VAL A 148 22.73 3.86 5.03
CA VAL A 148 23.02 4.71 6.18
C VAL A 148 24.50 4.63 6.55
N TYR A 149 25.15 5.78 6.57
CA TYR A 149 26.55 5.94 6.93
C TYR A 149 26.65 6.67 8.26
N ASN A 150 27.12 5.98 9.29
CA ASN A 150 27.35 6.54 10.61
C ASN A 150 28.69 7.28 10.61
N THR A 151 28.68 8.55 10.99
CA THR A 151 29.87 9.38 11.17
C THR A 151 30.05 9.68 12.65
N ILE A 152 31.17 9.27 13.22
CA ILE A 152 31.47 9.43 14.65
C ILE A 152 32.67 10.35 14.79
N SER A 153 32.49 11.43 15.53
CA SER A 153 33.54 12.38 15.84
C SER A 153 33.89 12.32 17.33
N PHE A 154 35.18 12.27 17.63
CA PHE A 154 35.71 12.21 19.00
C PHE A 154 37.13 12.77 19.06
N CYS A 155 37.56 13.19 20.25
CA CYS A 155 38.92 13.67 20.47
C CYS A 155 39.76 12.62 21.21
N VAL A 156 41.02 12.47 20.79
CA VAL A 156 42.00 11.54 21.36
C VAL A 156 43.25 12.30 21.75
N GLN A 157 43.71 12.09 22.98
CA GLN A 157 44.99 12.58 23.43
C GLN A 157 46.07 11.54 23.11
N SER A 158 46.89 11.79 22.09
CA SER A 158 48.04 10.94 21.80
C SER A 158 49.19 11.32 22.75
N THR A 159 49.45 10.50 23.75
CA THR A 159 50.65 10.61 24.61
C THR A 159 51.81 9.77 24.09
N GLU A 160 51.51 8.85 23.18
CA GLU A 160 52.47 7.99 22.50
C GLU A 160 52.72 8.53 21.09
N ASN A 161 53.85 8.16 20.46
CA ASN A 161 54.16 8.55 19.08
C ASN A 161 53.28 7.81 18.03
N HIS A 162 52.08 7.37 18.42
CA HIS A 162 51.11 6.71 17.56
C HIS A 162 49.69 6.69 18.15
N ILE A 163 48.70 6.45 17.28
CA ILE A 163 47.32 6.12 17.61
C ILE A 163 46.99 4.77 16.97
N ASP A 164 46.46 3.84 17.76
CA ASP A 164 45.92 2.58 17.28
C ASP A 164 44.40 2.62 17.23
N PHE A 165 43.86 2.15 16.10
CA PHE A 165 42.44 1.91 15.90
C PHE A 165 42.22 0.41 15.81
N LYS A 166 41.61 -0.18 16.83
CA LYS A 166 41.22 -1.58 16.83
C LYS A 166 39.75 -1.71 16.47
N PHE A 167 39.49 -2.44 15.38
CA PHE A 167 38.15 -2.74 14.89
C PHE A 167 37.78 -4.17 15.25
N SER A 168 36.55 -4.39 15.68
CA SER A 168 36.01 -5.73 15.97
C SER A 168 34.49 -5.78 15.81
N SER A 169 33.93 -6.98 15.80
CA SER A 169 32.49 -7.23 15.72
C SER A 169 32.13 -8.46 16.55
N PRO A 170 30.99 -8.48 17.28
CA PRO A 170 30.48 -9.70 17.91
C PRO A 170 29.97 -10.75 16.89
N CYS A 171 29.75 -10.35 15.63
CA CYS A 171 29.28 -11.22 14.56
C CYS A 171 30.24 -11.27 13.36
N ASN A 172 31.53 -11.02 13.61
CA ASN A 172 32.62 -11.23 12.65
C ASN A 172 32.39 -10.52 11.30
N ASN A 173 31.90 -9.28 11.33
CA ASN A 173 31.53 -8.54 10.12
C ASN A 173 31.71 -7.01 10.25
N TRP A 174 32.73 -6.55 10.97
CA TRP A 174 32.95 -5.10 11.13
C TRP A 174 33.37 -4.48 9.79
N ILE A 175 32.96 -3.23 9.58
CA ILE A 175 33.39 -2.43 8.43
C ILE A 175 33.90 -1.06 8.86
N ILE A 176 34.75 -0.46 8.01
CA ILE A 176 35.18 0.93 8.10
C ILE A 176 35.40 1.48 6.68
N ASN A 177 34.81 2.64 6.38
CA ASN A 177 34.95 3.29 5.08
C ASN A 177 36.05 4.36 5.13
N ARG A 178 36.09 5.14 6.21
CA ARG A 178 36.94 6.34 6.29
C ARG A 178 37.37 6.67 7.72
N ILE A 179 38.59 7.21 7.87
CA ILE A 179 39.03 7.94 9.07
C ILE A 179 39.66 9.27 8.66
N GLU A 180 39.15 10.38 9.16
CA GLU A 180 39.78 11.70 9.08
C GLU A 180 40.40 12.07 10.42
N ILE A 181 41.55 12.73 10.37
CA ILE A 181 42.27 13.18 11.55
C ILE A 181 42.72 14.63 11.35
N GLU A 182 42.37 15.47 12.32
CA GLU A 182 42.79 16.86 12.41
C GLU A 182 43.40 17.12 13.79
N GLN A 183 44.48 17.91 13.84
CA GLN A 183 45.00 18.41 15.11
C GLN A 183 44.06 19.49 15.64
N THR A 184 43.75 19.46 16.94
CA THR A 184 42.84 20.41 17.59
C THR A 184 43.38 20.79 18.96
N ASP A 185 43.03 21.98 19.42
CA ASP A 185 43.30 22.44 20.79
C ASP A 185 42.06 22.34 21.68
N GLU A 186 40.91 21.94 21.11
CA GLU A 186 39.62 21.84 21.80
C GLU A 186 39.21 20.38 21.98
N LEU A 187 38.84 20.02 23.22
CA LEU A 187 38.18 18.74 23.53
C LEU A 187 36.70 18.82 23.22
N GLU A 188 36.24 17.97 22.30
CA GLU A 188 34.82 17.78 22.00
C GLU A 188 34.32 16.42 22.53
N PRO A 189 33.07 16.33 23.02
CA PRO A 189 32.46 15.05 23.37
C PRO A 189 32.26 14.18 22.13
N ILE A 190 32.14 12.86 22.34
CA ILE A 190 31.80 11.93 21.27
C ILE A 190 30.45 12.35 20.67
N LYS A 191 30.44 12.61 19.36
CA LYS A 191 29.24 12.92 18.57
C LYS A 191 29.05 11.83 17.52
N MET A 192 27.82 11.39 17.34
CA MET A 192 27.46 10.45 16.28
C MET A 192 26.37 11.07 15.42
N ASN A 193 26.62 11.09 14.11
CA ASN A 193 25.68 11.54 13.09
C ASN A 193 25.39 10.38 12.15
N LYS A 194 24.21 10.40 11.52
CA LYS A 194 23.81 9.45 10.48
C LYS A 194 23.62 10.24 9.19
N ASP A 195 24.23 9.76 8.12
CA ASP A 195 24.06 10.30 6.77
C ASP A 195 23.36 9.25 5.90
N CYS A 196 22.16 9.59 5.44
CA CYS A 196 21.33 8.73 4.61
C CYS A 196 21.51 9.02 3.11
N TYR A 197 21.94 8.02 2.32
CA TYR A 197 22.21 8.15 0.88
C TYR A 197 21.22 7.37 0.02
N PHE A 198 19.93 7.66 0.18
CA PHE A 198 18.89 7.02 -0.63
C PHE A 198 18.82 7.63 -2.03
N LYS A 199 18.72 6.75 -3.03
CA LYS A 199 18.45 7.17 -4.41
C LYS A 199 17.03 7.66 -4.55
N ASP A 200 16.89 8.83 -5.17
CA ASP A 200 15.60 9.31 -5.64
C ASP A 200 15.06 8.38 -6.73
N LYS A 201 13.98 7.65 -6.43
CA LYS A 201 13.28 6.79 -7.39
C LYS A 201 12.02 7.44 -7.98
N TRP A 202 11.72 8.70 -7.62
CA TRP A 202 10.58 9.41 -8.17
C TRP A 202 10.86 9.87 -9.59
N LYS A 203 9.88 9.64 -10.46
CA LYS A 203 9.91 10.02 -11.87
C LYS A 203 8.72 10.91 -12.18
N ILE A 204 8.87 11.73 -13.22
CA ILE A 204 7.71 12.36 -13.86
C ILE A 204 7.03 11.26 -14.67
N LEU A 205 5.76 11.00 -14.37
CA LEU A 205 4.98 10.03 -15.13
C LEU A 205 4.72 10.57 -16.54
N PRO A 206 4.92 9.77 -17.59
CA PRO A 206 4.56 10.18 -18.94
C PRO A 206 3.04 10.34 -19.06
N GLU A 207 2.62 11.25 -19.94
CA GLU A 207 1.23 11.27 -20.39
C GLU A 207 0.97 10.11 -21.35
N SER A 208 -0.25 9.61 -21.32
CA SER A 208 -0.70 8.50 -22.16
C SER A 208 -2.08 8.80 -22.69
N GLU A 209 -2.29 8.48 -23.97
CA GLU A 209 -3.56 8.69 -24.65
C GLU A 209 -4.71 7.91 -23.99
N ASN A 210 -4.40 6.78 -23.36
CA ASN A 210 -5.36 5.96 -22.60
C ASN A 210 -5.15 6.06 -21.08
N GLY A 211 -4.37 7.05 -20.63
CA GLY A 211 -4.08 7.26 -19.22
C GLY A 211 -5.23 7.93 -18.44
N PRO A 212 -5.12 8.02 -17.11
CA PRO A 212 -6.19 8.54 -16.24
C PRO A 212 -6.66 9.96 -16.58
N HIS A 213 -5.73 10.86 -16.94
CA HIS A 213 -6.08 12.24 -17.31
C HIS A 213 -6.86 12.31 -18.62
N SER A 214 -6.56 11.44 -19.59
CA SER A 214 -7.32 11.34 -20.84
C SER A 214 -8.74 10.86 -20.56
N LEU A 215 -8.89 9.81 -19.74
CA LEU A 215 -10.20 9.32 -19.30
C LEU A 215 -11.03 10.40 -18.60
N LEU A 216 -10.41 11.14 -17.66
CA LEU A 216 -11.08 12.24 -16.97
C LEU A 216 -11.46 13.37 -17.95
N SER A 217 -10.57 13.73 -18.86
CA SER A 217 -10.83 14.76 -19.87
C SER A 217 -11.99 14.38 -20.79
N ASN A 218 -12.04 13.12 -21.24
CA ASN A 218 -13.12 12.59 -22.07
C ASN A 218 -14.45 12.58 -21.31
N PHE A 219 -14.43 12.13 -20.06
CA PHE A 219 -15.60 12.14 -19.19
C PHE A 219 -16.16 13.54 -18.98
N ILE A 220 -15.31 14.54 -18.71
CA ILE A 220 -15.74 15.92 -18.46
C ILE A 220 -16.15 16.65 -19.75
N SER A 221 -15.54 16.32 -20.89
CA SER A 221 -15.79 17.02 -22.16
C SER A 221 -17.09 16.59 -22.85
N ASN A 222 -17.66 15.45 -22.45
CA ASN A 222 -18.92 14.98 -23.00
C ASN A 222 -20.09 15.84 -22.50
N PRO A 223 -20.85 16.49 -23.40
CA PRO A 223 -22.00 17.30 -23.02
C PRO A 223 -23.15 16.38 -22.61
N THR A 224 -23.21 15.98 -21.34
CA THR A 224 -24.38 15.25 -20.86
C THR A 224 -25.50 16.25 -20.58
N PRO A 225 -26.73 16.06 -21.11
CA PRO A 225 -27.90 16.68 -20.49
C PRO A 225 -27.92 16.18 -19.05
N LYS A 226 -27.80 17.08 -18.06
CA LYS A 226 -27.80 16.77 -16.62
C LYS A 226 -28.90 15.72 -16.34
N PRO A 227 -28.60 14.42 -16.21
CA PRO A 227 -29.61 13.51 -15.69
C PRO A 227 -29.83 14.03 -14.27
N TYR A 228 -31.07 14.28 -13.88
CA TYR A 228 -31.33 14.58 -12.48
C TYR A 228 -30.86 13.35 -11.68
N ILE A 229 -29.81 13.55 -10.89
CA ILE A 229 -29.26 12.52 -10.02
C ILE A 229 -29.79 12.80 -8.64
N SER A 230 -30.45 11.81 -8.05
CA SER A 230 -30.81 11.89 -6.65
C SER A 230 -29.53 11.91 -5.81
N PRO A 231 -29.36 12.91 -4.92
CA PRO A 231 -28.27 12.91 -3.96
C PRO A 231 -28.28 11.61 -3.16
N THR A 232 -27.10 11.13 -2.75
CA THR A 232 -27.03 9.94 -1.90
C THR A 232 -27.65 10.14 -0.51
N ASN A 233 -27.84 11.41 -0.09
CA ASN A 233 -28.27 11.80 1.25
C ASN A 233 -27.35 11.27 2.36
N ILE A 234 -26.08 11.01 2.02
CA ILE A 234 -25.04 10.64 2.98
C ILE A 234 -24.22 11.88 3.27
N GLY A 235 -23.95 12.13 4.55
CA GLY A 235 -23.12 13.25 4.99
C GLY A 235 -22.11 12.86 6.05
N CYS A 236 -21.37 13.85 6.53
CA CYS A 236 -20.39 13.68 7.61
C CYS A 236 -21.02 13.11 8.90
N THR A 237 -22.31 13.35 9.14
CA THR A 237 -23.05 12.81 10.28
C THR A 237 -23.20 11.29 10.22
N ASP A 238 -23.41 10.72 9.03
CA ASP A 238 -23.46 9.27 8.85
C ASP A 238 -22.12 8.60 9.19
N TYR A 239 -21.00 9.24 8.81
CA TYR A 239 -19.66 8.74 9.14
C TYR A 239 -19.46 8.68 10.66
N LEU A 240 -19.80 9.76 11.37
CA LEU A 240 -19.71 9.80 12.84
C LEU A 240 -20.62 8.74 13.49
N GLN A 241 -21.83 8.55 12.99
CA GLN A 241 -22.74 7.53 13.52
C GLN A 241 -22.18 6.12 13.33
N ALA A 242 -21.60 5.81 12.16
CA ALA A 242 -20.94 4.54 11.92
C ALA A 242 -19.79 4.26 12.90
N ILE A 243 -18.94 5.27 13.14
CA ILE A 243 -17.83 5.18 14.09
C ILE A 243 -18.35 4.99 15.51
N GLU A 244 -19.34 5.79 15.92
CA GLU A 244 -19.91 5.75 17.27
C GLU A 244 -20.49 4.38 17.60
N GLU A 245 -21.31 3.82 16.72
CA GLU A 245 -21.91 2.50 16.95
C GLU A 245 -20.85 1.40 17.05
N GLY A 246 -19.83 1.40 16.19
CA GLY A 246 -18.73 0.44 16.27
C GLY A 246 -17.87 0.59 17.53
N ILE A 247 -17.57 1.82 17.97
CA ILE A 247 -16.79 2.06 19.19
C ILE A 247 -17.57 1.68 20.45
N ARG A 248 -18.90 1.90 20.46
CA ARG A 248 -19.77 1.44 21.56
C ARG A 248 -19.81 -0.08 21.69
N PHE A 249 -19.56 -0.83 20.62
CA PHE A 249 -19.30 -2.26 20.70
C PHE A 249 -17.92 -2.54 21.34
N PHE A 250 -16.84 -1.95 20.81
CA PHE A 250 -15.47 -2.27 21.21
C PHE A 250 -15.06 -1.80 22.61
N ILE A 251 -15.71 -0.77 23.18
CA ILE A 251 -15.42 -0.35 24.57
C ILE A 251 -15.66 -1.47 25.57
N ASN A 252 -16.58 -2.41 25.29
CA ASN A 252 -16.85 -3.54 26.18
C ASN A 252 -15.73 -4.60 26.15
N TYR A 253 -14.75 -4.44 25.27
CA TYR A 253 -13.60 -5.33 25.12
C TYR A 253 -12.27 -4.63 25.47
N GLN A 254 -12.33 -3.45 26.08
CA GLN A 254 -11.16 -2.80 26.66
C GLN A 254 -10.82 -3.47 28.01
N ASN A 255 -9.57 -3.88 28.19
CA ASN A 255 -9.08 -4.39 29.48
C ASN A 255 -8.70 -3.25 30.44
N GLU A 256 -8.31 -3.60 31.67
CA GLU A 256 -7.95 -2.63 32.72
C GLU A 256 -6.73 -1.74 32.39
N TYR A 257 -5.87 -2.16 31.47
CA TYR A 257 -4.69 -1.40 31.04
C TYR A 257 -4.99 -0.46 29.85
N GLY A 258 -6.15 -0.61 29.21
CA GLY A 258 -6.55 0.17 28.03
C GLY A 258 -6.45 -0.57 26.70
N ALA A 259 -5.94 -1.81 26.67
CA ALA A 259 -5.82 -2.62 25.46
C ALA A 259 -7.18 -3.14 24.98
N ILE A 260 -7.40 -3.16 23.66
CA ILE A 260 -8.62 -3.72 23.08
C ILE A 260 -8.42 -5.20 22.72
N ILE A 261 -9.17 -6.06 23.39
CA ILE A 261 -9.10 -7.50 23.25
C ILE A 261 -10.04 -7.96 22.14
N ASP A 262 -9.55 -8.78 21.21
CA ASP A 262 -10.41 -9.34 20.16
C ASP A 262 -11.46 -10.28 20.78
N PRO A 263 -12.76 -10.10 20.47
CA PRO A 263 -13.84 -10.89 21.05
C PRO A 263 -13.75 -12.39 20.74
N TYR A 264 -13.08 -12.79 19.66
CA TYR A 264 -12.99 -14.19 19.23
C TYR A 264 -11.61 -14.78 19.50
N LEU A 265 -10.52 -14.00 19.30
CA LEU A 265 -9.15 -14.46 19.59
C LEU A 265 -8.76 -14.34 21.06
N LYS A 266 -9.54 -13.62 21.88
CA LYS A 266 -9.34 -13.42 23.33
C LYS A 266 -7.97 -12.84 23.70
N LYS A 267 -7.39 -12.05 22.80
CA LYS A 267 -6.12 -11.33 23.00
C LYS A 267 -6.11 -10.00 22.24
N GLU A 268 -5.26 -9.08 22.66
CA GLU A 268 -4.94 -7.91 21.82
C GLU A 268 -4.30 -8.40 20.51
N PHE A 269 -4.66 -7.75 19.40
CA PHE A 269 -4.22 -8.17 18.08
C PHE A 269 -3.85 -6.96 17.21
N GLN A 270 -2.62 -6.96 16.69
CA GLN A 270 -2.03 -5.92 15.85
C GLN A 270 -2.25 -4.49 16.37
N TYR A 271 -2.99 -3.67 15.63
CA TYR A 271 -3.16 -2.23 15.85
C TYR A 271 -4.60 -1.87 16.25
N ALA A 272 -5.35 -2.81 16.83
CA ALA A 272 -6.69 -2.56 17.35
C ALA A 272 -6.73 -1.37 18.34
N THR A 273 -5.83 -1.37 19.33
CA THR A 273 -5.83 -0.37 20.41
C THR A 273 -5.53 1.06 19.96
N PRO A 274 -4.48 1.37 19.17
CA PRO A 274 -4.27 2.74 18.71
C PRO A 274 -5.39 3.24 17.79
N CYS A 275 -5.97 2.36 16.96
CA CYS A 275 -7.15 2.68 16.16
C CYS A 275 -8.37 3.03 17.04
N PHE A 276 -8.60 2.27 18.11
CA PHE A 276 -9.64 2.59 19.09
C PHE A 276 -9.38 3.93 19.78
N ALA A 277 -8.14 4.21 20.20
CA ALA A 277 -7.79 5.47 20.86
C ALA A 277 -8.20 6.70 20.03
N PHE A 278 -7.90 6.67 18.72
CA PHE A 278 -8.34 7.72 17.80
C PHE A 278 -9.85 7.78 17.65
N ALA A 279 -10.48 6.68 17.24
CA ALA A 279 -11.91 6.66 16.91
C ALA A 279 -12.79 6.98 18.13
N ALA A 280 -12.44 6.46 19.32
CA ALA A 280 -13.12 6.80 20.57
C ALA A 280 -12.86 8.24 20.98
N GLY A 281 -11.63 8.76 20.83
CA GLY A 281 -11.31 10.16 21.10
C GLY A 281 -12.10 11.12 20.21
N LEU A 282 -12.23 10.81 18.92
CA LEU A 282 -13.04 11.56 17.97
C LEU A 282 -14.50 11.64 18.41
N ILE A 283 -15.13 10.50 18.71
CA ILE A 283 -16.54 10.48 19.15
C ILE A 283 -16.72 11.17 20.50
N ALA A 284 -15.82 10.93 21.46
CA ALA A 284 -15.85 11.58 22.76
C ALA A 284 -15.83 13.11 22.62
N SER A 285 -14.97 13.64 21.75
CA SER A 285 -14.87 15.07 21.44
C SER A 285 -16.14 15.62 20.78
N LYS A 286 -16.73 14.88 19.83
CA LYS A 286 -17.94 15.32 19.10
C LYS A 286 -19.24 15.18 19.89
N ARG A 287 -19.29 14.29 20.88
CA ARG A 287 -20.49 14.00 21.69
C ARG A 287 -20.39 14.48 23.14
N ASN A 288 -19.25 15.01 23.57
CA ASN A 288 -18.96 15.29 24.98
C ASN A 288 -19.17 14.04 25.89
N ASP A 289 -18.77 12.86 25.41
CA ASP A 289 -18.94 11.59 26.12
C ASP A 289 -17.71 11.32 27.00
N SER A 290 -17.84 11.56 28.31
CA SER A 290 -16.73 11.41 29.28
C SER A 290 -16.26 9.95 29.45
N LYS A 291 -17.17 8.99 29.28
CA LYS A 291 -16.83 7.55 29.38
C LYS A 291 -15.93 7.16 28.21
N LEU A 292 -16.31 7.55 26.99
CA LEU A 292 -15.48 7.33 25.81
C LEU A 292 -14.16 8.12 25.87
N LEU A 293 -14.17 9.33 26.43
CA LEU A 293 -12.94 10.11 26.62
C LEU A 293 -11.93 9.35 27.50
N ASN A 294 -12.37 8.86 28.65
CA ASN A 294 -11.52 8.10 29.57
C ASN A 294 -11.00 6.81 28.91
N ALA A 295 -11.86 6.10 28.18
CA ALA A 295 -11.47 4.90 27.43
C ALA A 295 -10.42 5.21 26.35
N ALA A 296 -10.57 6.33 25.62
CA ALA A 296 -9.62 6.77 24.61
C ALA A 296 -8.25 7.14 25.21
N ILE A 297 -8.24 7.83 26.35
CA ILE A 297 -7.02 8.20 27.08
C ILE A 297 -6.26 6.94 27.54
N GLN A 298 -6.95 5.95 28.11
CA GLN A 298 -6.33 4.69 28.53
C GLN A 298 -5.75 3.91 27.33
N ALA A 299 -6.49 3.83 26.23
CA ALA A 299 -6.01 3.19 25.01
C ALA A 299 -4.78 3.91 24.42
N PHE A 300 -4.75 5.25 24.47
CA PHE A 300 -3.60 6.04 24.04
C PHE A 300 -2.37 5.78 24.92
N GLU A 301 -2.55 5.79 26.25
CA GLU A 301 -1.48 5.52 27.21
C GLU A 301 -0.87 4.14 26.96
N TRP A 302 -1.69 3.08 26.84
CA TRP A 302 -1.24 1.73 26.50
C TRP A 302 -0.50 1.69 25.17
N ALA A 303 -1.14 2.13 24.09
CA ALA A 303 -0.58 1.98 22.75
C ALA A 303 0.71 2.79 22.55
N SER A 304 0.81 4.00 23.13
CA SER A 304 2.04 4.80 23.08
C SER A 304 3.17 4.17 23.90
N GLN A 305 2.85 3.54 25.04
CA GLN A 305 3.83 2.78 25.83
C GLN A 305 4.32 1.53 25.09
N SER A 306 3.41 0.74 24.52
CA SER A 306 3.75 -0.46 23.74
C SER A 306 4.60 -0.11 22.52
N LEU A 307 4.27 0.98 21.82
CA LEU A 307 5.08 1.47 20.69
C LEU A 307 6.50 1.84 21.14
N ALA A 308 6.64 2.61 22.22
CA ALA A 308 7.95 3.07 22.71
C ALA A 308 8.84 1.92 23.22
N LYS A 309 8.23 0.84 23.71
CA LYS A 309 8.95 -0.37 24.15
C LYS A 309 9.17 -1.40 23.05
N ARG A 310 8.63 -1.19 21.85
CA ARG A 310 8.61 -2.19 20.76
C ARG A 310 7.92 -3.49 21.19
N GLU A 311 6.80 -3.32 21.87
CA GLU A 311 5.93 -4.38 22.40
C GLU A 311 4.53 -4.29 21.75
N ALA A 312 4.42 -3.75 20.54
CA ALA A 312 3.14 -3.69 19.84
C ALA A 312 2.60 -5.11 19.63
N ALA A 313 1.28 -5.28 19.78
CA ALA A 313 0.68 -6.61 19.67
C ALA A 313 1.06 -7.27 18.34
N THR A 314 1.61 -8.49 18.40
CA THR A 314 2.09 -9.26 17.24
C THR A 314 3.14 -8.55 16.37
N ALA A 315 3.92 -7.60 16.91
CA ALA A 315 4.99 -6.86 16.22
C ALA A 315 4.52 -6.10 14.97
N HIS A 316 3.57 -5.18 15.16
CA HIS A 316 2.98 -4.31 14.13
C HIS A 316 3.16 -2.81 14.46
N GLU A 317 4.32 -2.44 14.98
CA GLU A 317 4.68 -1.06 15.35
C GLU A 317 4.42 -0.07 14.21
N ASP A 318 4.64 -0.47 12.94
CA ASP A 318 4.45 0.35 11.73
C ASP A 318 3.05 0.98 11.59
N PHE A 319 2.03 0.42 12.27
CA PHE A 319 0.64 0.86 12.16
C PHE A 319 0.18 1.79 13.27
N TYR A 320 0.96 1.93 14.35
CA TYR A 320 0.62 2.73 15.53
C TYR A 320 0.75 4.26 15.31
N PRO A 321 1.78 4.77 14.60
CA PRO A 321 2.07 6.20 14.56
C PRO A 321 0.93 7.06 14.03
N SER A 322 0.34 6.68 12.90
CA SER A 322 -0.74 7.44 12.27
C SER A 322 -1.97 7.61 13.20
N PRO A 323 -2.60 6.53 13.70
CA PRO A 323 -3.73 6.67 14.63
C PRO A 323 -3.34 7.36 15.94
N LEU A 324 -2.14 7.14 16.49
CA LEU A 324 -1.69 7.88 17.67
C LEU A 324 -1.52 9.37 17.39
N ALA A 325 -0.98 9.78 16.24
CA ALA A 325 -0.82 11.20 15.92
C ALA A 325 -2.19 11.90 15.81
N HIS A 326 -3.16 11.27 15.17
CA HIS A 326 -4.53 11.79 15.10
C HIS A 326 -5.21 11.80 16.47
N ALA A 327 -5.04 10.76 17.28
CA ALA A 327 -5.56 10.72 18.65
C ALA A 327 -4.95 11.81 19.54
N TYR A 328 -3.62 12.03 19.46
CA TYR A 328 -2.93 13.06 20.25
C TYR A 328 -3.46 14.47 19.94
N ALA A 329 -3.71 14.75 18.66
CA ALA A 329 -4.28 16.03 18.23
C ALA A 329 -5.64 16.34 18.90
N ILE A 330 -6.40 15.31 19.28
CA ILE A 330 -7.68 15.42 19.97
C ILE A 330 -7.52 15.42 21.49
N LEU A 331 -6.67 14.53 22.02
CA LEU A 331 -6.61 14.21 23.45
C LEU A 331 -5.66 15.09 24.27
N LYS A 332 -4.64 15.71 23.65
CA LYS A 332 -3.60 16.46 24.36
C LYS A 332 -4.13 17.58 25.27
N ASP A 333 -5.23 18.22 24.87
CA ASP A 333 -5.86 19.33 25.60
C ASP A 333 -7.00 18.84 26.52
N LYS A 334 -7.15 17.52 26.67
CA LYS A 334 -8.17 16.84 27.49
C LYS A 334 -7.57 16.08 28.68
N VAL A 335 -6.26 16.13 28.83
CA VAL A 335 -5.51 15.53 29.94
C VAL A 335 -4.76 16.62 30.71
N ASP A 336 -4.28 16.28 31.90
CA ASP A 336 -3.41 17.18 32.66
C ASP A 336 -2.04 17.36 31.97
N GLN A 337 -1.33 18.43 32.33
CA GLN A 337 -0.04 18.78 31.71
C GLN A 337 1.06 17.73 31.96
N GLU A 338 0.99 16.99 33.06
CA GLU A 338 1.97 15.95 33.38
C GLU A 338 1.82 14.76 32.44
N THR A 339 0.58 14.30 32.23
CA THR A 339 0.22 13.25 31.28
C THR A 339 0.59 13.66 29.85
N GLN A 340 0.27 14.89 29.43
CA GLN A 340 0.65 15.40 28.11
C GLN A 340 2.18 15.38 27.91
N LYS A 341 2.95 15.90 28.88
CA LYS A 341 4.42 15.91 28.80
C LYS A 341 4.99 14.49 28.79
N ARG A 342 4.43 13.58 29.58
CA ARG A 342 4.86 12.17 29.60
C ARG A 342 4.67 11.51 28.23
N TRP A 343 3.54 11.74 27.56
CA TRP A 343 3.31 11.25 26.20
C TRP A 343 4.31 11.85 25.20
N GLN A 344 4.51 13.17 25.26
CA GLN A 344 5.44 13.87 24.37
C GLN A 344 6.87 13.36 24.55
N SER A 345 7.38 13.32 25.78
CA SER A 345 8.74 12.84 26.08
C SER A 345 8.93 11.38 25.63
N ARG A 346 7.92 10.52 25.83
CA ARG A 346 7.96 9.12 25.41
C ARG A 346 8.08 8.98 23.89
N LEU A 347 7.19 9.65 23.15
CA LEU A 347 7.18 9.54 21.69
C LEU A 347 8.44 10.17 21.10
N LEU A 348 8.90 11.31 21.64
CA LEU A 348 10.11 12.00 21.20
C LEU A 348 11.38 11.15 21.35
N ALA A 349 11.48 10.37 22.42
CA ALA A 349 12.68 9.58 22.72
C ALA A 349 12.89 8.35 21.82
N MET A 350 11.91 7.98 21.01
CA MET A 350 12.01 6.82 20.11
C MET A 350 12.91 7.11 18.90
N ASP A 351 13.67 6.10 18.45
CA ASP A 351 14.32 6.13 17.13
C ASP A 351 13.42 5.40 16.11
N PRO A 352 12.77 6.08 15.15
CA PRO A 352 11.91 5.42 14.15
C PRO A 352 12.65 4.36 13.33
N PHE A 353 13.97 4.50 13.21
CA PHE A 353 14.78 3.50 12.55
C PHE A 353 14.81 2.17 13.34
N ASP A 354 14.77 2.18 14.68
CA ASP A 354 14.84 0.97 15.52
C ASP A 354 13.46 0.37 15.84
N ILE A 355 12.41 1.18 15.81
CA ILE A 355 11.06 0.78 16.25
C ILE A 355 10.34 -0.05 15.20
N TYR A 356 10.37 0.39 13.93
CA TYR A 356 9.56 -0.23 12.88
C TYR A 356 10.12 -1.56 12.40
N ARG A 357 9.21 -2.46 12.04
CA ARG A 357 9.56 -3.80 11.58
C ARG A 357 10.21 -3.79 10.21
N HIS A 358 9.71 -2.96 9.31
CA HIS A 358 10.24 -2.88 7.95
C HIS A 358 11.32 -1.81 7.83
N VAL A 359 12.34 -2.14 7.04
CA VAL A 359 13.43 -1.21 6.72
C VAL A 359 12.92 0.03 6.00
N VAL A 360 13.72 1.08 6.02
CA VAL A 360 13.49 2.33 5.28
C VAL A 360 13.19 2.01 3.81
N GLY A 361 12.07 2.53 3.30
CA GLY A 361 11.63 2.27 1.93
C GLY A 361 10.96 0.92 1.70
N GLY A 362 10.83 0.10 2.75
CA GLY A 362 10.27 -1.25 2.69
C GLY A 362 11.21 -2.29 2.08
N SER A 363 10.71 -3.51 1.92
CA SER A 363 11.38 -4.58 1.16
C SER A 363 11.22 -4.38 -0.36
N ALA A 364 12.01 -5.02 -1.23
CA ALA A 364 11.70 -5.05 -2.67
C ALA A 364 10.42 -5.84 -3.03
N GLY A 365 9.60 -6.21 -2.04
CA GLY A 365 8.38 -7.02 -2.13
C GLY A 365 7.48 -6.82 -0.89
N PRO A 366 6.78 -7.87 -0.40
CA PRO A 366 5.79 -7.78 0.68
C PRO A 366 6.28 -7.04 1.93
N GLY A 367 5.61 -5.95 2.29
CA GLY A 367 5.95 -5.10 3.44
C GLY A 367 6.29 -3.65 3.07
N SER A 368 6.33 -3.30 1.78
CA SER A 368 6.60 -1.92 1.36
C SER A 368 5.49 -0.95 1.74
N ASN A 369 4.25 -1.40 1.68
CA ASN A 369 3.06 -0.64 2.04
C ASN A 369 3.01 -0.31 3.55
N TRP A 370 3.62 -1.13 4.42
CA TRP A 370 3.72 -0.86 5.86
C TRP A 370 4.60 0.37 6.11
N ASN A 371 5.71 0.49 5.40
CA ASN A 371 6.60 1.64 5.50
C ASN A 371 5.88 2.95 5.10
N CYS A 372 4.96 2.94 4.13
CA CYS A 372 4.12 4.10 3.81
C CYS A 372 3.20 4.51 4.97
N LYS A 373 2.66 3.54 5.73
CA LYS A 373 1.86 3.82 6.94
C LYS A 373 2.72 4.44 8.05
N ALA A 374 3.88 3.85 8.31
CA ALA A 374 4.81 4.32 9.33
C ALA A 374 5.32 5.74 9.02
N LEU A 375 5.80 5.99 7.80
CA LEU A 375 6.34 7.30 7.41
C LEU A 375 5.27 8.39 7.42
N ALA A 376 4.02 8.08 7.05
CA ALA A 376 2.95 9.06 7.10
C ALA A 376 2.64 9.46 8.55
N GLY A 377 2.59 8.48 9.46
CA GLY A 377 2.38 8.76 10.89
C GLY A 377 3.56 9.48 11.56
N GLU A 378 4.80 9.13 11.22
CA GLU A 378 5.98 9.86 11.67
C GLU A 378 5.95 11.32 11.20
N TYR A 379 5.51 11.58 9.97
CA TYR A 379 5.35 12.96 9.49
C TYR A 379 4.36 13.75 10.36
N LEU A 380 3.24 13.12 10.75
CA LEU A 380 2.28 13.74 11.67
C LEU A 380 2.88 13.98 13.06
N PHE A 381 3.71 13.06 13.57
CA PHE A 381 4.45 13.29 14.82
C PHE A 381 5.40 14.48 14.72
N VAL A 382 6.17 14.61 13.64
CA VAL A 382 7.03 15.80 13.42
C VAL A 382 6.20 17.08 13.42
N ARG A 383 5.06 17.10 12.71
CA ARG A 383 4.16 18.26 12.64
C ARG A 383 3.60 18.67 14.01
N GLN A 384 3.50 17.74 14.94
CA GLN A 384 2.96 17.95 16.27
C GLN A 384 4.04 18.17 17.35
N GLY A 385 5.33 18.18 16.98
CA GLY A 385 6.44 18.30 17.93
C GLY A 385 6.64 17.06 18.81
N LEU A 386 6.18 15.90 18.33
CA LEU A 386 6.36 14.58 18.95
C LEU A 386 7.58 13.83 18.38
N ARG A 387 8.21 14.39 17.34
CA ARG A 387 9.45 13.93 16.71
C ARG A 387 10.25 15.16 16.28
N ASP A 388 11.56 15.11 16.45
CA ASP A 388 12.50 16.17 16.08
C ASP A 388 13.20 15.91 14.74
N SER A 389 13.38 14.65 14.39
CA SER A 389 14.02 14.25 13.14
C SER A 389 13.01 13.90 12.06
N SER A 390 13.35 14.42 10.90
CA SER A 390 12.67 14.19 9.66
C SER A 390 13.22 12.94 8.97
N GLU A 391 14.53 12.74 8.99
CA GLU A 391 15.32 11.80 8.17
C GLU A 391 14.63 10.48 7.73
N PHE A 392 14.05 9.72 8.66
CA PHE A 392 13.34 8.46 8.35
C PHE A 392 12.29 8.59 7.23
N ILE A 393 11.50 9.67 7.26
CA ILE A 393 10.40 9.88 6.31
C ILE A 393 10.95 10.21 4.91
N TRP A 394 12.05 10.97 4.82
CA TRP A 394 12.63 11.49 3.57
C TRP A 394 13.29 10.32 2.85
N SER A 395 14.09 9.58 3.62
CA SER A 395 14.75 8.35 3.21
C SER A 395 13.75 7.30 2.73
N SER A 396 12.67 7.09 3.49
CA SER A 396 11.61 6.16 3.11
C SER A 396 10.92 6.60 1.82
N LEU A 397 10.51 7.86 1.73
CA LEU A 397 9.84 8.39 0.54
C LEU A 397 10.70 8.26 -0.72
N LEU A 398 11.98 8.60 -0.66
CA LEU A 398 12.89 8.50 -1.83
C LEU A 398 12.91 7.09 -2.42
N ALA A 399 12.94 6.06 -1.56
CA ALA A 399 12.92 4.67 -1.98
C ALA A 399 11.55 4.22 -2.51
N GLN A 400 10.45 4.72 -1.97
CA GLN A 400 9.08 4.32 -2.35
C GLN A 400 8.71 4.69 -3.79
N GLY A 401 9.35 5.70 -4.39
CA GLY A 401 9.08 6.13 -5.77
C GLY A 401 9.15 5.00 -6.81
N ARG A 402 9.93 3.93 -6.54
CA ARG A 402 10.05 2.74 -7.42
C ARG A 402 8.72 2.00 -7.63
N LEU A 403 7.80 2.11 -6.67
CA LEU A 403 6.50 1.43 -6.70
C LEU A 403 5.39 2.30 -7.31
N PHE A 404 5.72 3.55 -7.70
CA PHE A 404 4.83 4.45 -8.42
C PHE A 404 5.17 4.58 -9.91
N ASP A 405 6.09 3.75 -10.42
CA ASP A 405 6.58 3.79 -11.79
C ASP A 405 5.59 3.15 -12.79
N ASN A 406 4.38 3.74 -12.89
CA ASN A 406 3.36 3.38 -13.86
C ASN A 406 2.49 4.58 -14.22
N GLU A 407 1.96 4.57 -15.44
CA GLU A 407 1.14 5.66 -16.00
C GLU A 407 -0.22 5.85 -15.30
N PHE A 408 -0.62 4.95 -14.38
CA PHE A 408 -1.90 5.00 -13.68
C PHE A 408 -1.79 5.65 -12.29
N GLY A 409 -0.58 5.99 -11.83
CA GLY A 409 -0.36 6.53 -10.48
C GLY A 409 -0.71 5.55 -9.37
N LEU A 410 -0.83 4.26 -9.69
CA LEU A 410 -1.12 3.20 -8.72
C LEU A 410 0.18 2.75 -8.02
N TYR A 411 0.05 2.11 -6.87
CA TYR A 411 1.19 1.56 -6.13
C TYR A 411 1.39 0.07 -6.42
N SER A 412 2.52 -0.31 -7.01
CA SER A 412 2.73 -1.59 -7.70
C SER A 412 3.32 -2.73 -6.85
N GLU A 413 3.09 -2.74 -5.53
CA GLU A 413 3.54 -3.86 -4.68
C GLU A 413 2.67 -5.12 -4.83
N GLY A 414 1.38 -4.97 -5.10
CA GLY A 414 0.44 -6.08 -5.04
C GLY A 414 -0.93 -5.78 -5.65
N PRO A 415 -1.97 -6.58 -5.31
CA PRO A 415 -3.32 -6.39 -5.84
C PRO A 415 -3.95 -5.09 -5.35
N PHE A 416 -5.17 -4.78 -5.82
CA PHE A 416 -5.84 -3.48 -5.62
C PHE A 416 -5.84 -2.93 -4.18
N VAL A 417 -6.07 -3.75 -3.16
CA VAL A 417 -6.06 -3.27 -1.77
C VAL A 417 -4.66 -2.86 -1.30
N TYR A 418 -3.59 -3.46 -1.84
CA TYR A 418 -2.20 -3.10 -1.57
C TYR A 418 -1.73 -1.89 -2.39
N ASP A 419 -2.48 -1.50 -3.42
CA ASP A 419 -2.32 -0.21 -4.08
C ASP A 419 -2.90 0.93 -3.23
N ILE A 420 -4.18 0.80 -2.87
CA ILE A 420 -4.91 1.92 -2.28
C ILE A 420 -4.46 2.22 -0.85
N PHE A 421 -4.02 1.19 -0.11
CA PHE A 421 -3.51 1.31 1.26
C PHE A 421 -2.38 2.34 1.40
N PRO A 422 -1.21 2.19 0.76
CA PRO A 422 -0.12 3.15 0.87
C PRO A 422 -0.50 4.53 0.33
N ARG A 423 -1.26 4.61 -0.76
CA ARG A 423 -1.69 5.89 -1.33
C ARG A 423 -2.53 6.70 -0.35
N ALA A 424 -3.46 6.08 0.36
CA ALA A 424 -4.32 6.78 1.32
C ALA A 424 -3.52 7.45 2.44
N TRP A 425 -2.48 6.79 2.96
CA TRP A 425 -1.64 7.35 4.02
C TRP A 425 -0.73 8.47 3.53
N LEU A 426 -0.15 8.32 2.33
CA LEU A 426 0.61 9.40 1.71
C LEU A 426 -0.29 10.60 1.35
N TYR A 427 -1.56 10.36 1.00
CA TYR A 427 -2.57 11.40 0.79
C TYR A 427 -2.87 12.19 2.07
N ASP A 428 -3.06 11.49 3.19
CA ASP A 428 -3.26 12.09 4.52
C ASP A 428 -2.05 12.96 4.90
N MET A 429 -0.83 12.43 4.70
CA MET A 429 0.42 13.17 4.90
C MET A 429 0.50 14.44 4.04
N LEU A 430 0.12 14.37 2.76
CA LEU A 430 0.06 15.56 1.88
C LEU A 430 -0.90 16.61 2.43
N GLN A 431 -2.10 16.21 2.87
CA GLN A 431 -3.07 17.17 3.42
C GLN A 431 -2.66 17.76 4.76
N ALA A 432 -1.84 17.04 5.54
CA ALA A 432 -1.22 17.57 6.75
C ALA A 432 -0.13 18.64 6.49
N GLY A 433 0.14 18.95 5.21
CA GLY A 433 1.00 20.05 4.78
C GLY A 433 2.40 19.63 4.34
N PHE A 434 2.57 18.42 3.82
CA PHE A 434 3.88 17.93 3.37
C PHE A 434 4.51 18.87 2.33
N SER A 435 5.73 19.33 2.62
CA SER A 435 6.52 20.23 1.78
C SER A 435 7.96 19.73 1.59
N GLY A 436 8.17 18.42 1.69
CA GLY A 436 9.48 17.79 1.60
C GLY A 436 9.92 17.46 0.16
N PRO A 437 11.02 16.70 0.01
CA PRO A 437 11.53 16.29 -1.31
C PRO A 437 10.46 15.59 -2.15
N ASN A 438 10.50 15.84 -3.47
CA ASN A 438 9.59 15.24 -4.45
C ASN A 438 8.09 15.48 -4.23
N GLN A 439 7.69 16.47 -3.42
CA GLN A 439 6.27 16.81 -3.18
C GLN A 439 5.44 16.80 -4.47
N LEU A 440 5.89 17.48 -5.53
CA LEU A 440 5.14 17.57 -6.79
C LEU A 440 5.00 16.22 -7.50
N ALA A 441 6.03 15.36 -7.45
CA ALA A 441 5.95 14.03 -8.07
C ALA A 441 5.02 13.12 -7.27
N ILE A 442 5.08 13.19 -5.94
CA ILE A 442 4.16 12.49 -5.04
C ILE A 442 2.74 12.95 -5.31
N GLU A 443 2.48 14.26 -5.31
CA GLU A 443 1.16 14.85 -5.62
C GLU A 443 0.62 14.40 -6.97
N GLU A 444 1.44 14.41 -8.02
CA GLU A 444 1.02 13.95 -9.35
C GLU A 444 0.68 12.46 -9.37
N SER A 445 1.54 11.59 -8.82
CA SER A 445 1.26 10.14 -8.73
C SER A 445 -0.02 9.87 -7.96
N LEU A 446 -0.19 10.58 -6.85
CA LEU A 446 -1.33 10.47 -5.97
C LEU A 446 -2.63 10.96 -6.62
N ASP A 447 -2.64 12.16 -7.21
CA ASP A 447 -3.82 12.71 -7.92
C ASP A 447 -4.22 11.81 -9.10
N ARG A 448 -3.23 11.32 -9.84
CA ARG A 448 -3.45 10.37 -10.93
C ARG A 448 -4.04 9.05 -10.43
N GLY A 449 -3.52 8.49 -9.34
CA GLY A 449 -4.05 7.29 -8.70
C GLY A 449 -5.49 7.45 -8.19
N ALA A 450 -5.86 8.64 -7.71
CA ALA A 450 -7.25 8.94 -7.31
C ALA A 450 -8.20 9.00 -8.51
N ILE A 451 -7.76 9.57 -9.64
CA ILE A 451 -8.53 9.52 -10.89
C ILE A 451 -8.70 8.07 -11.35
N THR A 452 -7.62 7.28 -11.38
CA THR A 452 -7.71 5.86 -11.74
C THR A 452 -8.70 5.12 -10.82
N SER A 453 -8.67 5.43 -9.52
CA SER A 453 -9.60 4.85 -8.54
C SER A 453 -11.08 5.18 -8.85
N LEU A 454 -11.38 6.37 -9.39
CA LEU A 454 -12.75 6.71 -9.84
C LEU A 454 -13.22 5.82 -10.99
N PHE A 455 -12.37 5.55 -11.97
CA PHE A 455 -12.72 4.70 -13.11
C PHE A 455 -12.70 3.20 -12.74
N MET A 456 -11.95 2.83 -11.71
CA MET A 456 -11.96 1.49 -11.13
C MET A 456 -13.20 1.21 -10.28
N GLN A 457 -13.83 2.22 -9.68
CA GLN A 457 -14.97 2.04 -8.77
C GLN A 457 -16.15 1.37 -9.48
N GLY A 458 -16.69 0.31 -8.89
CA GLY A 458 -17.88 -0.37 -9.42
C GLY A 458 -19.17 0.47 -9.23
N PRO A 459 -20.24 0.21 -9.99
CA PRO A 459 -21.56 0.85 -9.86
C PRO A 459 -22.27 0.67 -8.52
N THR A 460 -21.69 -0.09 -7.60
CA THR A 460 -22.21 -0.22 -6.23
C THR A 460 -21.38 0.59 -5.24
N GLY A 461 -20.30 1.26 -5.69
CA GLY A 461 -19.35 1.96 -4.84
C GLY A 461 -18.17 1.09 -4.37
N ALA A 462 -18.15 -0.20 -4.74
CA ALA A 462 -17.16 -1.14 -4.25
C ALA A 462 -15.81 -1.04 -5.01
N LEU A 463 -14.72 -1.32 -4.29
CA LEU A 463 -13.36 -1.45 -4.85
C LEU A 463 -13.29 -2.67 -5.78
N PRO A 464 -12.46 -2.66 -6.85
CA PRO A 464 -12.15 -3.88 -7.60
C PRO A 464 -11.69 -5.03 -6.71
N ILE A 465 -12.00 -6.25 -7.15
CA ILE A 465 -11.56 -7.47 -6.47
C ILE A 465 -10.25 -7.99 -7.03
N GLY A 466 -9.66 -8.99 -6.37
CA GLY A 466 -8.45 -9.64 -6.84
C GLY A 466 -7.40 -9.74 -5.74
N GLY A 467 -6.83 -10.94 -5.58
CA GLY A 467 -5.70 -11.17 -4.70
C GLY A 467 -6.05 -11.18 -3.20
N ARG A 468 -4.99 -11.07 -2.38
CA ARG A 468 -5.07 -11.08 -0.92
C ARG A 468 -5.90 -9.92 -0.40
N SER A 469 -6.69 -10.17 0.64
CA SER A 469 -7.60 -9.19 1.25
C SER A 469 -8.66 -8.61 0.29
N GLY A 470 -8.94 -9.29 -0.83
CA GLY A 470 -10.10 -8.96 -1.67
C GLY A 470 -11.39 -9.02 -0.83
N LEU A 471 -12.38 -8.19 -1.14
CA LEU A 471 -13.64 -8.09 -0.39
C LEU A 471 -13.54 -7.67 1.10
N HIS A 472 -12.36 -7.37 1.64
CA HIS A 472 -12.26 -6.77 2.97
C HIS A 472 -12.79 -5.33 2.98
N LEU A 473 -13.60 -4.99 3.99
CA LEU A 473 -14.27 -3.69 4.05
C LEU A 473 -13.31 -2.51 4.28
N TRP A 474 -12.15 -2.74 4.89
CA TRP A 474 -11.15 -1.68 5.07
C TRP A 474 -10.63 -1.16 3.72
N GLY A 475 -10.62 -1.99 2.66
CA GLY A 475 -10.26 -1.57 1.31
C GLY A 475 -11.27 -0.57 0.71
N ASP A 476 -12.56 -0.81 0.95
CA ASP A 476 -13.61 0.15 0.58
C ASP A 476 -13.50 1.44 1.41
N ALA A 477 -13.23 1.35 2.71
CA ALA A 477 -13.04 2.55 3.54
C ALA A 477 -11.90 3.44 3.02
N LEU A 478 -10.81 2.86 2.51
CA LEU A 478 -9.71 3.62 1.89
C LEU A 478 -10.13 4.39 0.63
N GLN A 479 -11.08 3.86 -0.15
CA GLN A 479 -11.65 4.62 -1.27
C GLN A 479 -12.38 5.86 -0.76
N ILE A 480 -13.16 5.74 0.33
CA ILE A 480 -13.84 6.89 0.93
C ILE A 480 -12.79 7.95 1.29
N LEU A 481 -11.74 7.58 2.02
CA LEU A 481 -10.69 8.51 2.42
C LEU A 481 -10.00 9.20 1.23
N ILE A 482 -9.58 8.44 0.21
CA ILE A 482 -8.93 9.03 -0.97
C ILE A 482 -9.88 9.96 -1.72
N PHE A 483 -11.15 9.59 -1.87
CA PHE A 483 -12.13 10.41 -2.57
C PHE A 483 -12.48 11.68 -1.79
N GLU A 484 -12.59 11.61 -0.46
CA GLU A 484 -12.79 12.78 0.39
C GLU A 484 -11.63 13.77 0.27
N ILE A 485 -10.38 13.27 0.34
CA ILE A 485 -9.21 14.13 0.17
C ILE A 485 -9.13 14.69 -1.25
N ALA A 486 -9.38 13.88 -2.28
CA ALA A 486 -9.38 14.32 -3.66
C ALA A 486 -10.42 15.43 -3.88
N ALA A 487 -11.63 15.28 -3.32
CA ALA A 487 -12.66 16.32 -3.39
C ALA A 487 -12.16 17.67 -2.87
N ILE A 488 -11.49 17.71 -1.72
CA ILE A 488 -10.87 18.94 -1.19
C ILE A 488 -9.87 19.51 -2.18
N ARG A 489 -8.95 18.68 -2.67
CA ARG A 489 -7.85 19.11 -3.56
C ARG A 489 -8.40 19.72 -4.86
N TRP A 490 -9.39 19.08 -5.47
CA TRP A 490 -10.04 19.61 -6.68
C TRP A 490 -10.88 20.86 -6.41
N SER A 491 -11.56 20.93 -5.27
CA SER A 491 -12.29 22.13 -4.84
C SER A 491 -11.35 23.33 -4.69
N ARG A 492 -10.24 23.17 -3.94
CA ARG A 492 -9.22 24.20 -3.73
C ARG A 492 -8.52 24.64 -5.03
N ARG A 493 -8.55 23.80 -6.07
CA ARG A 493 -8.08 24.13 -7.44
C ARG A 493 -9.12 24.89 -8.29
N GLY A 494 -10.29 25.23 -7.73
CA GLY A 494 -11.36 25.91 -8.46
C GLY A 494 -12.12 24.98 -9.42
N LEU A 495 -12.11 23.66 -9.16
CA LEU A 495 -12.78 22.64 -9.98
C LEU A 495 -13.88 21.92 -9.18
N PRO A 496 -14.92 22.64 -8.70
CA PRO A 496 -15.96 22.08 -7.82
C PRO A 496 -16.80 20.99 -8.49
N LEU A 497 -16.90 20.99 -9.82
CA LEU A 497 -17.57 19.92 -10.55
C LEU A 497 -16.85 18.58 -10.37
N ILE A 498 -15.52 18.57 -10.50
CA ILE A 498 -14.71 17.36 -10.29
C ILE A 498 -14.74 16.97 -8.81
N ALA A 499 -14.68 17.95 -7.90
CA ALA A 499 -14.84 17.69 -6.47
C ALA A 499 -16.17 16.98 -6.15
N GLY A 500 -17.27 17.39 -6.79
CA GLY A 500 -18.58 16.75 -6.65
C GLY A 500 -18.63 15.31 -7.16
N VAL A 501 -17.81 14.96 -8.16
CA VAL A 501 -17.66 13.57 -8.66
C VAL A 501 -17.03 12.70 -7.58
N PHE A 502 -15.93 13.18 -6.99
CA PHE A 502 -15.25 12.50 -5.90
C PHE A 502 -16.13 12.38 -4.65
N LYS A 503 -16.87 13.43 -4.28
CA LYS A 503 -17.83 13.36 -3.17
C LYS A 503 -18.89 12.29 -3.39
N ARG A 504 -19.47 12.22 -4.60
CA ARG A 504 -20.44 11.19 -4.93
C ARG A 504 -19.82 9.79 -4.84
N ALA A 505 -18.59 9.62 -5.34
CA ALA A 505 -17.88 8.35 -5.26
C ALA A 505 -17.65 7.91 -3.80
N ALA A 506 -17.20 8.81 -2.92
CA ALA A 506 -17.00 8.53 -1.49
C ALA A 506 -18.32 8.07 -0.82
N ARG A 507 -19.38 8.86 -1.01
CA ARG A 507 -20.69 8.59 -0.41
C ARG A 507 -21.31 7.29 -0.90
N ARG A 508 -21.13 6.92 -2.17
CA ARG A 508 -21.58 5.63 -2.70
C ARG A 508 -20.83 4.46 -2.10
N THR A 509 -19.52 4.56 -1.94
CA THR A 509 -18.75 3.53 -1.22
C THR A 509 -19.25 3.38 0.21
N PHE A 510 -19.48 4.48 0.93
CA PHE A 510 -20.04 4.43 2.27
C PHE A 510 -21.45 3.82 2.30
N SER A 511 -22.30 4.14 1.31
CA SER A 511 -23.62 3.51 1.16
C SER A 511 -23.53 2.00 1.06
N SER A 512 -22.56 1.48 0.30
CA SER A 512 -22.31 0.04 0.19
C SER A 512 -21.78 -0.57 1.48
N LEU A 513 -20.97 0.16 2.25
CA LEU A 513 -20.49 -0.33 3.55
C LEU A 513 -21.63 -0.57 4.54
N LYS A 514 -22.71 0.22 4.49
CA LYS A 514 -23.86 0.09 5.40
C LYS A 514 -24.53 -1.28 5.34
N GLU A 515 -24.47 -1.99 4.20
CA GLU A 515 -25.01 -3.36 4.07
C GLU A 515 -24.31 -4.38 4.98
N TRP A 516 -23.05 -4.11 5.32
CA TRP A 516 -22.16 -5.02 6.04
C TRP A 516 -22.00 -4.64 7.51
N LYS A 517 -22.91 -3.83 8.04
CA LYS A 517 -22.97 -3.48 9.46
C LYS A 517 -23.81 -4.51 10.22
N ARG A 518 -23.30 -4.97 11.35
CA ARG A 518 -24.00 -5.89 12.26
C ARG A 518 -24.99 -5.12 13.13
N PRO A 519 -26.06 -5.77 13.63
CA PRO A 519 -27.01 -5.13 14.56
C PRO A 519 -26.38 -4.58 15.85
N THR A 520 -25.23 -5.12 16.25
CA THR A 520 -24.46 -4.70 17.42
C THR A 520 -23.57 -3.47 17.19
N GLY A 521 -23.52 -2.94 15.95
CA GLY A 521 -22.88 -1.67 15.59
C GLY A 521 -21.53 -1.79 14.89
N GLU A 522 -20.78 -2.87 15.12
CA GLU A 522 -19.58 -3.24 14.39
C GLU A 522 -19.90 -3.87 13.03
N TYR A 523 -18.88 -4.16 12.23
CA TYR A 523 -19.00 -4.68 10.87
C TYR A 523 -18.53 -6.14 10.77
N TRP A 524 -19.05 -6.85 9.76
CA TRP A 524 -18.31 -7.98 9.20
C TRP A 524 -17.06 -7.44 8.52
N ILE A 525 -15.89 -8.04 8.69
CA ILE A 525 -14.65 -7.47 8.11
C ILE A 525 -14.47 -7.81 6.62
N VAL A 526 -15.24 -8.78 6.11
CA VAL A 526 -15.32 -9.22 4.71
C VAL A 526 -16.77 -9.07 4.24
N LYS A 527 -17.01 -8.84 2.95
CA LYS A 527 -18.35 -8.73 2.33
C LYS A 527 -19.12 -10.07 2.28
N ASN A 528 -19.41 -10.61 3.46
CA ASN A 528 -20.34 -11.70 3.72
C ASN A 528 -20.92 -11.48 5.13
N LYS A 529 -21.97 -12.22 5.48
CA LYS A 529 -22.66 -12.15 6.79
C LYS A 529 -22.47 -13.41 7.64
N VAL A 530 -21.50 -14.27 7.30
CA VAL A 530 -21.16 -15.47 8.06
C VAL A 530 -20.67 -15.09 9.46
N ASP A 531 -20.91 -15.94 10.46
CA ASP A 531 -20.44 -15.72 11.83
C ASP A 531 -18.93 -15.46 11.87
N PRO A 532 -18.45 -14.33 12.43
CA PRO A 532 -17.04 -14.04 12.56
C PRO A 532 -16.21 -15.12 13.27
N LEU A 533 -16.82 -15.95 14.14
CA LEU A 533 -16.17 -17.08 14.79
C LEU A 533 -15.65 -18.11 13.76
N LEU A 534 -16.38 -18.29 12.66
CA LEU A 534 -15.98 -19.20 11.57
C LEU A 534 -14.86 -18.63 10.70
N ARG A 535 -14.57 -17.33 10.81
CA ARG A 535 -13.52 -16.63 10.05
C ARG A 535 -13.66 -16.82 8.53
N HIS A 536 -14.88 -16.94 8.03
CA HIS A 536 -15.14 -17.17 6.60
C HIS A 536 -14.69 -15.98 5.74
N GLY A 537 -13.85 -16.25 4.76
CA GLY A 537 -13.18 -15.28 3.90
C GLY A 537 -11.95 -14.59 4.50
N TYR A 538 -11.57 -14.93 5.74
CA TYR A 538 -10.48 -14.24 6.44
C TYR A 538 -9.13 -14.70 5.88
N GLU A 539 -8.21 -13.75 5.70
CA GLU A 539 -6.79 -14.07 5.54
C GLU A 539 -6.23 -14.59 6.87
N ALA A 540 -5.13 -15.35 6.83
CA ALA A 540 -4.50 -15.90 8.04
C ALA A 540 -4.20 -14.82 9.10
N TYR A 541 -3.84 -13.61 8.66
CA TYR A 541 -3.56 -12.45 9.51
C TYR A 541 -4.79 -11.60 9.86
N SER A 542 -6.00 -11.96 9.41
CA SER A 542 -7.22 -11.21 9.72
C SER A 542 -7.78 -11.57 11.08
N SER A 543 -8.11 -10.55 11.88
CA SER A 543 -8.93 -10.66 13.10
C SER A 543 -10.12 -9.71 13.06
N HIS A 544 -11.08 -9.93 13.96
CA HIS A 544 -12.31 -9.16 13.99
C HIS A 544 -12.08 -7.75 14.52
N SER A 545 -11.32 -7.59 15.61
CA SER A 545 -11.06 -6.28 16.23
C SER A 545 -10.22 -5.39 15.32
N GLN A 546 -9.09 -5.88 14.80
CA GLN A 546 -8.14 -5.04 14.07
C GLN A 546 -8.78 -4.42 12.81
N TYR A 547 -9.55 -5.21 12.04
CA TYR A 547 -10.04 -4.76 10.75
C TYR A 547 -11.36 -4.03 10.85
N ASN A 548 -12.12 -4.23 11.94
CA ASN A 548 -13.16 -3.29 12.32
C ASN A 548 -12.57 -1.94 12.72
N LEU A 549 -11.63 -1.92 13.68
CA LEU A 549 -11.12 -0.66 14.22
C LEU A 549 -10.29 0.11 13.19
N LEU A 550 -9.59 -0.57 12.29
CA LEU A 550 -8.96 0.07 11.12
C LEU A 550 -9.99 0.70 10.20
N LEU A 551 -11.08 -0.01 9.88
CA LEU A 551 -12.16 0.54 9.08
C LEU A 551 -12.75 1.80 9.72
N LEU A 552 -13.08 1.77 11.01
CA LEU A 552 -13.65 2.93 11.73
C LEU A 552 -12.65 4.09 11.78
N THR A 553 -11.35 3.80 11.95
CA THR A 553 -10.28 4.79 11.90
C THR A 553 -10.22 5.48 10.53
N ILE A 554 -10.27 4.70 9.44
CA ILE A 554 -10.24 5.26 8.07
C ILE A 554 -11.48 6.12 7.81
N ILE A 555 -12.67 5.69 8.27
CA ILE A 555 -13.89 6.52 8.19
C ILE A 555 -13.74 7.80 9.02
N GLY A 556 -13.06 7.74 10.17
CA GLY A 556 -12.74 8.93 10.98
C GLY A 556 -11.85 9.93 10.22
N TYR A 557 -10.80 9.46 9.54
CA TYR A 557 -9.98 10.34 8.70
C TYR A 557 -10.79 10.89 7.53
N ALA A 558 -11.64 10.06 6.92
CA ALA A 558 -12.52 10.49 5.84
C ALA A 558 -13.51 11.57 6.31
N TYR A 559 -14.00 11.49 7.56
CA TYR A 559 -14.78 12.55 8.19
C TYR A 559 -13.96 13.84 8.33
N GLU A 560 -12.76 13.78 8.90
CA GLU A 560 -11.91 14.96 9.11
C GLU A 560 -11.63 15.72 7.81
N HIS A 561 -11.30 14.97 6.74
CA HIS A 561 -11.07 15.52 5.41
C HIS A 561 -12.39 15.94 4.73
N GLY A 562 -13.48 15.19 4.90
CA GLY A 562 -14.74 15.45 4.23
C GLY A 562 -15.46 16.74 4.65
N LEU A 563 -15.15 17.29 5.84
CA LEU A 563 -15.82 18.46 6.42
C LEU A 563 -15.78 19.70 5.51
N GLU A 564 -14.62 20.03 4.92
CA GLU A 564 -14.47 21.24 4.09
C GLU A 564 -15.31 21.18 2.82
N THR A 565 -15.66 19.98 2.38
CA THR A 565 -16.34 19.75 1.10
C THR A 565 -17.77 19.25 1.27
N GLU A 566 -18.31 19.26 2.50
CA GLU A 566 -19.63 18.70 2.79
C GLU A 566 -20.76 19.37 1.99
N SER A 567 -20.63 20.67 1.72
CA SER A 567 -21.58 21.47 0.94
C SER A 567 -21.42 21.33 -0.57
N ILE A 568 -20.39 20.62 -1.06
CA ILE A 568 -20.20 20.41 -2.49
C ILE A 568 -21.31 19.51 -3.02
N GLU A 569 -22.00 20.00 -4.05
CA GLU A 569 -23.05 19.25 -4.74
C GLU A 569 -22.45 18.01 -5.42
N GLU A 570 -23.07 16.84 -5.18
CA GLU A 570 -22.69 15.60 -5.84
C GLU A 570 -22.84 15.70 -7.37
N ARG A 571 -21.90 15.10 -8.09
CA ARG A 571 -21.93 14.99 -9.55
C ARG A 571 -21.83 13.54 -9.98
N ILE A 572 -22.37 13.24 -11.16
CA ILE A 572 -22.32 11.89 -11.76
C ILE A 572 -20.90 11.33 -11.71
N THR A 573 -20.77 10.06 -11.36
CA THR A 573 -19.48 9.37 -11.38
C THR A 573 -19.19 8.75 -12.75
N PRO A 574 -17.93 8.46 -13.10
CA PRO A 574 -17.60 7.74 -14.34
C PRO A 574 -18.39 6.43 -14.47
N THR A 575 -18.53 5.67 -13.38
CA THR A 575 -19.22 4.37 -13.39
C THR A 575 -20.74 4.47 -13.61
N GLU A 576 -21.36 5.62 -13.33
CA GLU A 576 -22.77 5.89 -13.66
C GLU A 576 -22.97 6.33 -15.10
N TYR A 577 -21.98 7.05 -15.65
CA TYR A 577 -22.02 7.55 -17.01
C TYR A 577 -21.62 6.47 -18.03
N GLY A 578 -20.52 5.78 -17.78
CA GLY A 578 -19.92 4.72 -18.59
C GLY A 578 -19.28 5.17 -19.89
N GLY A 579 -19.03 4.21 -20.79
CA GLY A 579 -18.32 4.44 -22.05
C GLY A 579 -16.81 4.46 -21.87
N TYR A 580 -16.28 3.55 -21.05
CA TYR A 580 -14.84 3.45 -20.86
C TYR A 580 -14.42 2.02 -20.54
N TYR A 581 -13.12 1.76 -20.72
CA TYR A 581 -12.45 0.59 -20.19
C TYR A 581 -11.08 0.96 -19.64
N LEU A 582 -10.56 0.10 -18.76
CA LEU A 582 -9.21 0.13 -18.21
C LEU A 582 -8.57 -1.22 -18.45
N ASN A 583 -7.37 -1.25 -19.04
CA ASN A 583 -6.53 -2.44 -19.11
C ASN A 583 -5.32 -2.24 -18.21
N LEU A 584 -5.39 -2.78 -17.00
CA LEU A 584 -4.36 -2.57 -15.99
C LEU A 584 -3.23 -3.60 -16.12
N PRO A 585 -1.95 -3.17 -16.08
CA PRO A 585 -0.80 -4.06 -16.15
C PRO A 585 -0.62 -4.83 -14.85
N LYS A 586 0.39 -5.70 -14.80
CA LYS A 586 0.85 -6.29 -13.52
C LYS A 586 1.26 -5.17 -12.55
N PRO A 587 1.02 -5.33 -11.25
CA PRO A 587 0.46 -6.52 -10.57
C PRO A 587 -1.07 -6.65 -10.59
N PHE A 588 -1.82 -5.64 -11.06
CA PHE A 588 -3.29 -5.62 -11.02
C PHE A 588 -3.95 -6.55 -12.04
N ASN A 589 -3.32 -6.71 -13.20
CA ASN A 589 -3.60 -7.76 -14.16
C ASN A 589 -5.09 -7.94 -14.51
N SER A 590 -5.83 -6.83 -14.63
CA SER A 590 -7.29 -6.84 -14.76
C SER A 590 -7.75 -5.89 -15.85
N ILE A 591 -8.88 -6.23 -16.46
CA ILE A 591 -9.63 -5.35 -17.34
C ILE A 591 -10.92 -4.96 -16.62
N ILE A 592 -11.23 -3.67 -16.62
CA ILE A 592 -12.50 -3.14 -16.11
C ILE A 592 -13.18 -2.42 -17.26
N ALA A 593 -14.43 -2.74 -17.53
CA ALA A 593 -15.23 -2.05 -18.55
C ALA A 593 -16.55 -1.61 -17.95
N ASN A 594 -17.05 -0.45 -18.39
CA ASN A 594 -18.31 0.10 -17.89
C ASN A 594 -19.12 0.77 -19.00
N SER A 595 -20.43 0.55 -18.97
CA SER A 595 -21.41 1.25 -19.78
C SER A 595 -22.65 1.59 -18.95
N SER A 596 -22.96 2.89 -18.81
CA SER A 596 -24.20 3.39 -18.22
C SER A 596 -24.65 2.68 -16.92
N GLY A 597 -23.77 2.57 -15.92
CA GLY A 597 -24.11 1.91 -14.65
C GLY A 597 -23.98 0.38 -14.66
N THR A 598 -23.56 -0.24 -15.76
CA THR A 598 -23.20 -1.65 -15.86
C THR A 598 -21.67 -1.78 -15.92
N SER A 599 -21.06 -2.59 -15.07
CA SER A 599 -19.61 -2.86 -15.14
C SER A 599 -19.27 -4.33 -15.09
N ILE A 600 -18.17 -4.69 -15.73
CA ILE A 600 -17.52 -6.00 -15.58
C ILE A 600 -16.07 -5.84 -15.13
N GLN A 601 -15.54 -6.88 -14.47
CA GLN A 601 -14.12 -7.03 -14.17
C GLN A 601 -13.63 -8.42 -14.61
N ILE A 602 -12.58 -8.44 -15.40
CA ILE A 602 -11.92 -9.64 -15.92
C ILE A 602 -10.49 -9.70 -15.38
N THR A 603 -10.10 -10.83 -14.81
CA THR A 603 -8.71 -11.10 -14.36
C THR A 603 -7.96 -11.87 -15.45
N LYS A 604 -6.90 -11.26 -16.01
CA LYS A 604 -6.21 -11.80 -17.20
C LYS A 604 -5.44 -13.10 -16.92
N GLU A 605 -4.66 -13.14 -15.84
CA GLU A 605 -3.95 -14.36 -15.41
C GLU A 605 -4.54 -14.95 -14.11
N GLY A 606 -5.52 -14.27 -13.50
CA GLY A 606 -5.97 -14.55 -12.14
C GLY A 606 -4.93 -14.16 -11.08
N TYR A 607 -5.22 -14.51 -9.83
CA TYR A 607 -4.35 -14.34 -8.69
C TYR A 607 -4.17 -15.68 -7.98
N PRO A 608 -2.96 -16.27 -7.99
CA PRO A 608 -2.69 -17.56 -7.36
C PRO A 608 -3.26 -17.64 -5.95
N HIS A 609 -3.96 -18.73 -5.67
CA HIS A 609 -4.61 -19.02 -4.39
C HIS A 609 -5.66 -18.02 -3.87
N GLN A 610 -6.09 -17.08 -4.72
CA GLN A 610 -6.89 -15.94 -4.28
C GLN A 610 -8.12 -15.70 -5.16
N THR A 611 -7.92 -15.56 -6.47
CA THR A 611 -8.98 -15.17 -7.41
C THR A 611 -8.75 -15.89 -8.75
N PRO A 612 -9.79 -16.48 -9.37
CA PRO A 612 -9.62 -17.20 -10.63
C PRO A 612 -9.30 -16.26 -11.81
N ARG A 613 -8.90 -16.84 -12.94
CA ARG A 613 -8.80 -16.17 -14.25
C ARG A 613 -10.18 -16.09 -14.92
N GLY A 614 -10.44 -15.01 -15.65
CA GLY A 614 -11.65 -14.80 -16.44
C GLY A 614 -12.56 -13.70 -15.89
N LEU A 615 -13.83 -13.69 -16.31
CA LEU A 615 -14.84 -12.76 -15.79
C LEU A 615 -15.22 -13.15 -14.35
N VAL A 616 -14.80 -12.31 -13.41
CA VAL A 616 -14.95 -12.57 -11.96
C VAL A 616 -15.96 -11.67 -11.27
N ARG A 617 -16.40 -10.61 -11.95
CA ARG A 617 -17.37 -9.67 -11.38
C ARG A 617 -18.22 -9.00 -12.43
N ILE A 618 -19.50 -8.89 -12.13
CA ILE A 618 -20.48 -8.09 -12.85
C ILE A 618 -21.20 -7.25 -11.81
N GLN A 619 -21.48 -5.99 -12.11
CA GLN A 619 -22.26 -5.12 -11.24
C GLN A 619 -23.18 -4.23 -12.04
N PHE A 620 -24.37 -3.99 -11.49
CA PHE A 620 -25.33 -3.06 -12.03
C PHE A 620 -25.67 -2.00 -10.99
N LEU A 621 -25.86 -0.76 -11.44
CA LEU A 621 -26.34 0.33 -10.60
C LEU A 621 -27.71 -0.04 -10.01
N GLY A 622 -27.86 0.18 -8.70
CA GLY A 622 -29.11 -0.08 -7.97
C GLY A 622 -29.31 -1.52 -7.49
N LEU A 623 -28.36 -2.42 -7.76
CA LEU A 623 -28.38 -3.78 -7.22
C LEU A 623 -27.61 -3.91 -5.91
N HIS A 624 -27.93 -4.98 -5.17
CA HIS A 624 -27.15 -5.45 -4.03
C HIS A 624 -25.68 -5.72 -4.45
N PRO A 625 -24.66 -5.31 -3.65
CA PRO A 625 -23.24 -5.41 -4.03
C PRO A 625 -22.72 -6.81 -4.37
N SER A 626 -23.37 -7.86 -3.87
CA SER A 626 -23.05 -9.27 -4.17
C SER A 626 -23.62 -9.79 -5.49
N LEU A 627 -24.56 -9.08 -6.11
CA LEU A 627 -25.23 -9.50 -7.34
C LEU A 627 -24.63 -8.83 -8.59
N PRO A 628 -24.63 -9.54 -9.74
CA PRO A 628 -24.92 -10.97 -9.91
C PRO A 628 -23.87 -11.89 -9.26
N ILE A 629 -22.64 -11.39 -9.15
CA ILE A 629 -21.58 -12.01 -8.37
C ILE A 629 -20.55 -10.96 -7.93
N SER A 630 -19.92 -11.18 -6.77
CA SER A 630 -18.84 -10.35 -6.25
C SER A 630 -17.43 -10.89 -6.54
N GLU A 631 -17.22 -12.21 -6.62
CA GLU A 631 -15.95 -12.88 -6.92
C GLU A 631 -16.19 -14.36 -7.30
N GLY A 632 -15.30 -14.97 -8.11
CA GLY A 632 -15.30 -16.42 -8.35
C GLY A 632 -14.70 -17.24 -7.19
N SER A 633 -14.36 -18.52 -7.44
CA SER A 633 -13.67 -19.40 -6.48
C SER A 633 -12.36 -19.95 -7.06
N VAL A 634 -11.46 -20.40 -6.19
CA VAL A 634 -10.22 -21.10 -6.54
C VAL A 634 -10.09 -22.38 -5.71
N GLN A 635 -9.58 -23.44 -6.32
CA GLN A 635 -9.42 -24.74 -5.66
C GLN A 635 -8.43 -24.68 -4.48
N SER A 636 -7.22 -24.18 -4.73
CA SER A 636 -6.14 -24.11 -3.74
C SER A 636 -6.09 -22.73 -3.10
N ARG A 637 -6.95 -22.43 -2.13
CA ARG A 637 -7.07 -21.07 -1.54
C ARG A 637 -6.18 -20.83 -0.32
N HIS A 638 -5.80 -19.58 -0.08
CA HIS A 638 -5.05 -19.15 1.12
C HIS A 638 -5.91 -18.44 2.19
N TYR A 639 -7.19 -18.23 1.92
CA TYR A 639 -8.14 -17.69 2.89
C TYR A 639 -9.01 -18.80 3.51
N HIS A 640 -9.49 -18.55 4.72
CA HIS A 640 -10.31 -19.50 5.46
C HIS A 640 -11.73 -19.56 4.89
N LEU A 641 -12.30 -20.75 4.75
CA LEU A 641 -13.73 -20.99 4.50
C LEU A 641 -14.17 -22.13 5.42
N ASP A 642 -15.47 -22.20 5.67
CA ASP A 642 -16.12 -23.18 6.56
C ASP A 642 -16.33 -24.58 5.93
N ASN A 643 -16.21 -24.74 4.61
CA ASN A 643 -16.25 -26.03 3.90
C ASN A 643 -14.99 -26.25 3.04
N THR A 644 -14.53 -27.49 2.82
CA THR A 644 -13.27 -27.84 2.13
C THR A 644 -13.37 -27.99 0.61
N ASP A 645 -14.53 -28.30 0.05
CA ASP A 645 -14.64 -28.53 -1.39
C ASP A 645 -14.74 -27.21 -2.17
N SER A 646 -13.73 -26.93 -3.00
CA SER A 646 -13.77 -25.83 -3.96
C SER A 646 -13.09 -26.23 -5.26
N SER A 647 -13.70 -25.84 -6.37
CA SER A 647 -13.05 -25.82 -7.69
C SER A 647 -12.73 -24.37 -8.06
N SER A 648 -11.81 -24.20 -9.02
CA SER A 648 -11.62 -22.89 -9.64
C SER A 648 -12.78 -22.61 -10.58
N LEU A 649 -13.48 -21.49 -10.37
CA LEU A 649 -14.72 -21.16 -11.09
C LEU A 649 -14.82 -19.67 -11.37
N ALA A 650 -15.01 -19.34 -12.65
CA ALA A 650 -15.41 -18.04 -13.15
C ALA A 650 -16.51 -18.23 -14.21
N PHE A 651 -16.98 -17.15 -14.85
CA PHE A 651 -17.81 -17.27 -16.04
C PHE A 651 -16.96 -17.73 -17.21
N GLY A 652 -17.35 -18.81 -17.90
CA GLY A 652 -16.69 -19.22 -19.13
C GLY A 652 -16.91 -20.67 -19.52
N LEU A 653 -16.10 -21.15 -20.46
CA LEU A 653 -16.21 -22.50 -20.99
C LEU A 653 -15.32 -23.50 -20.23
N VAL A 654 -15.85 -24.70 -20.07
CA VAL A 654 -15.16 -25.90 -19.59
C VAL A 654 -15.28 -26.96 -20.68
N TRP A 655 -14.20 -27.69 -20.97
CA TRP A 655 -14.20 -28.71 -22.03
C TRP A 655 -13.62 -30.03 -21.55
N LYS A 656 -13.87 -31.08 -22.33
CA LYS A 656 -13.25 -32.38 -22.15
C LYS A 656 -12.24 -32.67 -23.25
N ARG A 657 -11.06 -33.14 -22.82
CA ARG A 657 -9.99 -33.63 -23.68
C ARG A 657 -9.44 -34.91 -23.05
N LEU A 658 -9.43 -36.02 -23.80
CA LEU A 658 -8.96 -37.32 -23.32
C LEU A 658 -9.67 -37.77 -22.02
N LYS A 659 -10.99 -37.53 -21.93
CA LYS A 659 -11.84 -37.77 -20.75
C LYS A 659 -11.52 -36.94 -19.50
N GLN A 660 -10.55 -36.03 -19.54
CA GLN A 660 -10.28 -35.08 -18.45
C GLN A 660 -11.01 -33.78 -18.70
N GLU A 661 -11.55 -33.21 -17.63
CA GLU A 661 -12.17 -31.89 -17.66
C GLU A 661 -11.12 -30.81 -17.46
N GLU A 662 -11.15 -29.79 -18.32
CA GLU A 662 -10.19 -28.69 -18.33
C GLU A 662 -10.91 -27.34 -18.38
N SER A 663 -10.28 -26.31 -17.80
CA SER A 663 -10.74 -24.92 -17.89
C SER A 663 -9.53 -23.98 -17.77
N PHE A 664 -9.72 -22.72 -18.18
CA PHE A 664 -8.71 -21.67 -17.95
C PHE A 664 -8.88 -20.93 -16.62
N PHE A 665 -9.85 -21.29 -15.77
CA PHE A 665 -10.15 -20.57 -14.53
C PHE A 665 -9.03 -20.64 -13.49
N ASN A 666 -8.24 -21.72 -13.49
CA ASN A 666 -7.19 -21.92 -12.50
C ASN A 666 -6.02 -20.94 -12.74
N PRO A 667 -5.73 -20.02 -11.80
CA PRO A 667 -4.63 -19.08 -11.94
C PRO A 667 -3.25 -19.77 -11.88
N ASP A 668 -3.18 -20.96 -11.30
CA ASP A 668 -1.92 -21.69 -11.10
C ASP A 668 -1.43 -22.41 -12.39
N SER A 669 -2.24 -22.42 -13.46
CA SER A 669 -1.84 -22.95 -14.77
C SER A 669 -0.97 -21.92 -15.51
N SER A 670 0.34 -22.18 -15.64
CA SER A 670 1.35 -21.22 -16.15
C SER A 670 1.44 -21.09 -17.68
N GLN A 671 0.60 -21.79 -18.45
CA GLN A 671 0.72 -21.94 -19.91
C GLN A 671 -0.32 -21.14 -20.71
N ILE A 672 -0.97 -20.12 -20.14
CA ILE A 672 -2.04 -19.37 -20.83
C ILE A 672 -1.59 -17.95 -21.15
N GLU A 673 -1.74 -17.55 -22.40
CA GLU A 673 -1.63 -16.17 -22.87
C GLU A 673 -3.03 -15.53 -22.96
N THR A 674 -3.15 -14.27 -22.53
CA THR A 674 -4.42 -13.52 -22.60
C THR A 674 -4.20 -12.23 -23.36
N LYS A 675 -4.93 -12.06 -24.45
CA LYS A 675 -4.97 -10.83 -25.25
C LYS A 675 -6.34 -10.20 -25.10
N ALA A 676 -6.38 -8.88 -25.06
CA ALA A 676 -7.62 -8.16 -24.96
C ALA A 676 -7.60 -6.94 -25.86
N TYR A 677 -8.68 -6.79 -26.62
CA TYR A 677 -8.90 -5.72 -27.58
C TYR A 677 -10.26 -5.12 -27.26
N SER A 678 -10.38 -3.80 -27.28
CA SER A 678 -11.62 -3.13 -26.91
C SER A 678 -11.97 -2.07 -27.92
N SER A 679 -13.27 -1.87 -28.12
CA SER A 679 -13.79 -0.71 -28.83
C SER A 679 -14.90 -0.07 -27.99
N VAL A 680 -14.70 1.19 -27.65
CA VAL A 680 -15.77 2.00 -27.04
C VAL A 680 -16.56 2.60 -28.20
N VAL A 681 -17.87 2.32 -28.22
CA VAL A 681 -18.75 2.84 -29.28
C VAL A 681 -19.32 4.18 -28.83
N ASP A 682 -19.81 4.25 -27.59
CA ASP A 682 -20.19 5.47 -26.88
C ASP A 682 -20.43 5.19 -25.37
N SER A 683 -21.14 6.09 -24.66
CA SER A 683 -21.51 5.92 -23.24
C SER A 683 -22.56 4.81 -22.98
N LYS A 684 -23.36 4.46 -23.98
CA LYS A 684 -24.48 3.51 -23.90
C LYS A 684 -24.08 2.08 -24.26
N ILE A 685 -23.02 1.92 -25.04
CA ILE A 685 -22.51 0.61 -25.44
C ILE A 685 -20.98 0.58 -25.35
N THR A 686 -20.47 -0.39 -24.60
CA THR A 686 -19.04 -0.71 -24.54
C THR A 686 -18.80 -2.14 -25.00
N ARG A 687 -17.87 -2.33 -25.94
CA ARG A 687 -17.52 -3.66 -26.48
C ARG A 687 -16.09 -4.04 -26.15
N LEU A 688 -15.90 -5.30 -25.78
CA LEU A 688 -14.60 -5.86 -25.42
C LEU A 688 -14.48 -7.27 -26.01
N HIS A 689 -13.36 -7.55 -26.66
CA HIS A 689 -12.97 -8.85 -27.15
C HIS A 689 -11.79 -9.36 -26.32
N VAL A 690 -11.91 -10.54 -25.74
CA VAL A 690 -10.84 -11.19 -24.97
C VAL A 690 -10.53 -12.55 -25.58
N GLU A 691 -9.25 -12.82 -25.78
CA GLU A 691 -8.75 -14.09 -26.30
C GLU A 691 -7.83 -14.75 -25.26
N TYR A 692 -8.08 -16.02 -24.97
CA TYR A 692 -7.22 -16.88 -24.17
C TYR A 692 -6.65 -17.97 -25.05
N GLN A 693 -5.33 -18.19 -24.99
CA GLN A 693 -4.66 -19.20 -25.79
C GLN A 693 -3.69 -20.01 -24.92
N SER A 694 -3.78 -21.34 -25.02
CA SER A 694 -2.75 -22.22 -24.44
C SER A 694 -1.46 -22.16 -25.27
N LYS A 695 -0.30 -22.18 -24.59
CA LYS A 695 1.03 -22.18 -25.21
C LYS A 695 1.51 -23.57 -25.68
N GLU A 696 0.70 -24.62 -25.49
CA GLU A 696 1.03 -26.01 -25.85
C GLU A 696 0.78 -26.34 -27.33
N GLU A 697 1.40 -27.43 -27.84
CA GLU A 697 1.06 -28.00 -29.15
C GLU A 697 -0.38 -28.55 -29.15
N ASN A 698 -1.11 -28.36 -30.26
CA ASN A 698 -2.58 -28.57 -30.35
C ASN A 698 -3.39 -27.73 -29.34
N SER A 699 -3.07 -26.43 -29.29
CA SER A 699 -3.64 -25.49 -28.32
C SER A 699 -5.15 -25.30 -28.44
N ILE A 700 -5.78 -25.16 -27.28
CA ILE A 700 -7.12 -24.62 -27.12
C ILE A 700 -7.04 -23.10 -27.16
N SER A 701 -7.95 -22.46 -27.89
CA SER A 701 -8.21 -21.03 -27.78
C SER A 701 -9.67 -20.76 -27.48
N ILE A 702 -9.92 -19.76 -26.63
CA ILE A 702 -11.25 -19.29 -26.28
C ILE A 702 -11.33 -17.80 -26.57
N THR A 703 -12.38 -17.38 -27.28
CA THR A 703 -12.73 -15.97 -27.46
C THR A 703 -14.00 -15.64 -26.68
N GLU A 704 -14.01 -14.45 -26.10
CA GLU A 704 -15.12 -13.89 -25.34
C GLU A 704 -15.40 -12.47 -25.86
N ASP A 705 -16.54 -12.30 -26.53
CA ASP A 705 -17.02 -11.02 -27.01
C ASP A 705 -18.10 -10.48 -26.07
N TYR A 706 -17.77 -9.40 -25.39
CA TYR A 706 -18.61 -8.71 -24.42
C TYR A 706 -19.26 -7.49 -25.06
N GLU A 707 -20.57 -7.35 -24.86
CA GLU A 707 -21.31 -6.11 -25.09
C GLU A 707 -22.01 -5.69 -23.80
N LEU A 708 -21.62 -4.54 -23.26
CA LEU A 708 -22.23 -3.94 -22.09
C LEU A 708 -23.18 -2.83 -22.53
N SER A 709 -24.38 -2.84 -21.96
CA SER A 709 -25.33 -1.75 -22.05
C SER A 709 -26.03 -1.53 -20.70
N ASN A 710 -26.87 -0.51 -20.62
CA ASN A 710 -27.62 -0.24 -19.39
C ASN A 710 -28.41 -1.48 -18.94
N ARG A 711 -28.12 -1.97 -17.71
CA ARG A 711 -28.77 -3.13 -17.07
C ARG A 711 -28.55 -4.48 -17.78
N GLN A 712 -27.64 -4.58 -18.75
CA GLN A 712 -27.40 -5.82 -19.47
C GLN A 712 -25.92 -6.04 -19.82
N VAL A 713 -25.50 -7.30 -19.70
CA VAL A 713 -24.22 -7.79 -20.23
C VAL A 713 -24.52 -8.96 -21.16
N HIS A 714 -24.05 -8.87 -22.40
CA HIS A 714 -24.12 -9.93 -23.38
C HIS A 714 -22.71 -10.48 -23.62
N ILE A 715 -22.57 -11.81 -23.62
CA ILE A 715 -21.30 -12.49 -23.79
C ILE A 715 -21.47 -13.58 -24.84
N GLN A 716 -20.69 -13.49 -25.91
CA GLN A 716 -20.56 -14.53 -26.92
C GLN A 716 -19.25 -15.29 -26.65
N TYR A 717 -19.35 -16.61 -26.53
CA TYR A 717 -18.20 -17.50 -26.30
C TYR A 717 -17.94 -18.35 -27.54
N GLU A 718 -16.68 -18.49 -27.92
CA GLU A 718 -16.24 -19.47 -28.92
C GLU A 718 -15.00 -20.23 -28.45
N ILE A 719 -14.91 -21.52 -28.79
CA ILE A 719 -13.78 -22.39 -28.47
C ILE A 719 -13.25 -23.14 -29.70
N ASN A 720 -11.94 -23.07 -29.90
CA ASN A 720 -11.23 -23.73 -30.98
C ASN A 720 -10.17 -24.70 -30.43
N GLY A 721 -9.83 -25.71 -31.24
CA GLY A 721 -8.87 -26.78 -30.88
C GLY A 721 -9.52 -28.17 -30.68
N PRO A 722 -8.75 -29.15 -30.18
CA PRO A 722 -9.18 -30.55 -30.02
C PRO A 722 -10.09 -30.74 -28.79
N ILE A 723 -11.41 -30.72 -29.01
CA ILE A 723 -12.43 -30.81 -27.96
C ILE A 723 -13.41 -31.95 -28.23
N GLU A 724 -13.78 -32.69 -27.18
CA GLU A 724 -14.80 -33.75 -27.26
C GLU A 724 -16.19 -33.20 -26.93
N ASN A 725 -16.27 -32.42 -25.84
CA ASN A 725 -17.50 -31.80 -25.34
C ASN A 725 -17.17 -30.47 -24.65
N THR A 726 -18.13 -29.55 -24.68
CA THR A 726 -18.00 -28.22 -24.06
C THR A 726 -19.25 -27.87 -23.27
N GLU A 727 -19.05 -27.29 -22.10
CA GLU A 727 -20.07 -26.74 -21.22
C GLU A 727 -19.76 -25.29 -20.91
N LEU A 728 -20.79 -24.44 -20.96
CA LEU A 728 -20.74 -23.13 -20.34
C LEU A 728 -20.94 -23.31 -18.83
N ARG A 729 -20.08 -22.72 -18.00
CA ARG A 729 -20.23 -22.70 -16.54
C ARG A 729 -20.11 -21.31 -15.98
N TRP A 730 -20.92 -21.04 -14.95
CA TRP A 730 -20.83 -19.79 -14.22
C TRP A 730 -21.33 -19.93 -12.78
N PRO A 731 -20.75 -19.14 -11.86
CA PRO A 731 -21.20 -19.09 -10.48
C PRO A 731 -22.52 -18.32 -10.33
N ILE A 732 -23.40 -18.82 -9.46
CA ILE A 732 -24.68 -18.23 -9.07
C ILE A 732 -24.64 -17.90 -7.58
N PHE A 733 -24.84 -16.64 -7.22
CA PHE A 733 -24.86 -16.23 -5.82
C PHE A 733 -25.95 -16.97 -5.03
N GLN A 734 -25.57 -17.82 -4.08
CA GLN A 734 -26.51 -18.59 -3.27
C GLN A 734 -26.94 -17.80 -2.05
N GLY A 735 -26.00 -17.18 -1.32
CA GLY A 735 -26.29 -16.41 -0.13
C GLY A 735 -25.06 -15.76 0.48
N ASP A 736 -25.28 -14.76 1.32
CA ASP A 736 -24.22 -14.07 2.08
C ASP A 736 -23.88 -14.79 3.40
N GLY A 737 -24.57 -15.89 3.70
CA GLY A 737 -24.45 -16.66 4.94
C GLY A 737 -25.47 -16.31 6.01
N GLN A 738 -26.25 -15.24 5.81
CA GLN A 738 -27.45 -14.95 6.60
C GLN A 738 -28.71 -15.12 5.75
N ASP A 739 -28.71 -14.57 4.55
CA ASP A 739 -29.83 -14.57 3.62
C ASP A 739 -29.51 -15.43 2.40
N GLU A 740 -30.54 -16.08 1.84
CA GLU A 740 -30.42 -16.93 0.66
C GLU A 740 -31.20 -16.37 -0.53
N SER A 741 -30.68 -16.64 -1.72
CA SER A 741 -31.33 -16.34 -2.98
C SER A 741 -32.42 -17.37 -3.30
N LYS A 742 -33.42 -16.94 -4.07
CA LYS A 742 -34.44 -17.81 -4.65
C LYS A 742 -34.17 -17.94 -6.14
N LEU A 743 -34.21 -19.18 -6.63
CA LEU A 743 -33.95 -19.51 -8.02
C LEU A 743 -35.23 -19.98 -8.71
N SER A 744 -35.44 -19.53 -9.94
CA SER A 744 -36.47 -20.03 -10.84
C SER A 744 -35.81 -20.45 -12.14
N LEU A 745 -35.97 -21.71 -12.51
CA LEU A 745 -35.29 -22.31 -13.66
C LEU A 745 -36.30 -22.62 -14.76
N SER A 746 -35.94 -22.23 -15.98
CA SER A 746 -36.53 -22.69 -17.23
C SER A 746 -35.44 -23.33 -18.08
N LYS A 747 -35.81 -23.96 -19.20
CA LYS A 747 -34.86 -24.67 -20.06
C LYS A 747 -33.60 -23.85 -20.40
N ASN A 748 -33.79 -22.59 -20.81
CA ASN A 748 -32.71 -21.73 -21.31
C ASN A 748 -32.55 -20.42 -20.51
N ALA A 749 -33.23 -20.28 -19.37
CA ALA A 749 -33.10 -19.10 -18.53
C ALA A 749 -33.19 -19.45 -17.04
N LEU A 750 -32.40 -18.75 -16.24
CA LEU A 750 -32.37 -18.83 -14.78
C LEU A 750 -32.62 -17.43 -14.22
N GLU A 751 -33.58 -17.31 -13.32
CA GLU A 751 -33.84 -16.10 -12.56
C GLU A 751 -33.39 -16.28 -11.11
N LEU A 752 -32.68 -15.29 -10.61
CA LEU A 752 -32.23 -15.19 -9.23
C LEU A 752 -32.90 -13.99 -8.58
N THR A 753 -33.51 -14.19 -7.41
CA THR A 753 -34.00 -13.11 -6.55
C THR A 753 -33.29 -13.12 -5.21
N PHE A 754 -32.75 -11.99 -4.77
CA PHE A 754 -32.14 -11.83 -3.45
C PHE A 754 -32.44 -10.44 -2.89
N LYS A 755 -33.00 -10.37 -1.67
CA LYS A 755 -33.43 -9.11 -1.02
C LYS A 755 -34.25 -8.18 -1.92
N GLY A 756 -35.16 -8.75 -2.72
CA GLY A 756 -36.02 -8.01 -3.65
C GLY A 756 -35.35 -7.60 -4.96
N HIS A 757 -34.05 -7.80 -5.12
CA HIS A 757 -33.33 -7.59 -6.36
C HIS A 757 -33.40 -8.81 -7.26
N GLN A 758 -33.54 -8.60 -8.57
CA GLN A 758 -33.73 -9.69 -9.55
C GLN A 758 -32.72 -9.63 -10.70
N ILE A 759 -32.15 -10.79 -11.03
CA ILE A 759 -31.26 -11.01 -12.17
C ILE A 759 -31.80 -12.16 -13.01
N ARG A 760 -31.77 -12.01 -14.33
CA ARG A 760 -32.02 -13.09 -15.28
C ARG A 760 -30.74 -13.42 -16.06
N TYR A 761 -30.41 -14.69 -16.10
CA TYR A 761 -29.42 -15.30 -16.98
C TYR A 761 -30.18 -16.00 -18.12
N SER A 762 -29.86 -15.69 -19.36
CA SER A 762 -30.47 -16.32 -20.54
C SER A 762 -29.37 -16.86 -21.44
N CYS A 763 -29.47 -18.13 -21.82
CA CYS A 763 -28.47 -18.79 -22.66
C CYS A 763 -29.06 -19.15 -24.03
N SER A 764 -28.24 -19.02 -25.08
CA SER A 764 -28.56 -19.56 -26.41
C SER A 764 -27.40 -20.38 -26.95
N GLY A 765 -27.68 -21.30 -27.89
CA GLY A 765 -26.70 -22.28 -28.37
C GLY A 765 -26.41 -23.43 -27.39
N VAL A 766 -27.22 -23.57 -26.34
CA VAL A 766 -27.10 -24.61 -25.31
C VAL A 766 -28.34 -25.52 -25.26
N SER A 767 -28.19 -26.68 -24.64
CA SER A 767 -29.24 -27.70 -24.51
C SER A 767 -30.26 -27.36 -23.43
N GLU A 768 -29.80 -27.26 -22.19
CA GLU A 768 -30.54 -26.80 -21.02
C GLU A 768 -29.58 -26.28 -19.95
N ILE A 769 -30.09 -25.43 -19.04
CA ILE A 769 -29.36 -24.97 -17.86
C ILE A 769 -29.61 -25.94 -16.71
N ILE A 770 -28.54 -26.35 -16.03
CA ILE A 770 -28.54 -27.20 -14.84
C ILE A 770 -27.87 -26.43 -13.70
N ILE A 771 -28.32 -26.63 -12.47
CA ILE A 771 -27.73 -26.04 -11.27
C ILE A 771 -27.20 -27.18 -10.38
N SER A 772 -26.01 -27.00 -9.81
CA SER A 772 -25.42 -27.97 -8.87
C SER A 772 -26.34 -28.20 -7.67
N SER A 773 -26.42 -29.46 -7.21
CA SER A 773 -27.12 -29.81 -5.98
C SER A 773 -26.39 -29.32 -4.72
N GLU A 774 -25.07 -29.19 -4.82
CA GLU A 774 -24.20 -28.76 -3.74
C GLU A 774 -23.91 -27.26 -3.84
N ARG A 775 -23.77 -26.63 -2.66
CA ARG A 775 -23.27 -25.26 -2.52
C ARG A 775 -21.75 -25.26 -2.36
N TYR A 776 -21.10 -24.27 -2.94
CA TYR A 776 -19.67 -24.04 -2.81
C TYR A 776 -19.44 -22.78 -1.97
N ALA A 777 -18.47 -22.84 -1.07
CA ALA A 777 -18.02 -21.66 -0.34
C ALA A 777 -17.08 -20.82 -1.23
N HIS A 778 -17.20 -19.50 -1.15
CA HIS A 778 -16.24 -18.56 -1.70
C HIS A 778 -16.11 -17.36 -0.75
N ARG A 779 -15.16 -16.45 -0.96
CA ARG A 779 -14.90 -15.37 0.01
C ARG A 779 -16.13 -14.50 0.37
N GLY A 780 -17.05 -14.31 -0.59
CA GLY A 780 -18.26 -13.50 -0.42
C GLY A 780 -19.48 -14.24 0.14
N GLY A 781 -19.32 -15.49 0.59
CA GLY A 781 -20.41 -16.34 1.09
C GLY A 781 -20.48 -17.65 0.33
N TYR A 782 -21.63 -17.94 -0.27
CA TYR A 782 -21.89 -19.22 -0.92
C TYR A 782 -22.43 -19.03 -2.34
N ILE A 783 -22.09 -19.98 -3.22
CA ILE A 783 -22.54 -20.03 -4.61
C ILE A 783 -23.03 -21.42 -4.99
N TYR A 784 -23.92 -21.49 -5.98
CA TYR A 784 -24.14 -22.67 -6.79
C TYR A 784 -23.36 -22.56 -8.10
N VAL A 785 -23.21 -23.68 -8.81
CA VAL A 785 -22.65 -23.72 -10.16
C VAL A 785 -23.78 -23.95 -11.14
N ALA A 786 -24.01 -23.00 -12.04
CA ALA A 786 -24.83 -23.23 -13.20
C ALA A 786 -23.97 -23.76 -14.34
N SER A 787 -24.49 -24.74 -15.08
CA SER A 787 -23.85 -25.30 -16.27
C SER A 787 -24.85 -25.49 -17.40
N ALA A 788 -24.39 -25.40 -18.64
CA ALA A 788 -25.20 -25.68 -19.82
C ALA A 788 -24.35 -26.27 -20.94
N LYS A 789 -24.71 -27.46 -21.42
CA LYS A 789 -23.97 -28.15 -22.49
C LYS A 789 -24.26 -27.50 -23.85
N LEU A 790 -23.22 -27.21 -24.62
CA LEU A 790 -23.31 -26.58 -25.93
C LEU A 790 -23.92 -27.53 -26.97
N LEU A 791 -24.81 -27.02 -27.83
CA LEU A 791 -25.46 -27.82 -28.89
C LEU A 791 -24.51 -28.17 -30.05
N LYS A 792 -23.59 -27.26 -30.37
CA LYS A 792 -22.63 -27.40 -31.48
C LYS A 792 -21.17 -27.54 -31.01
N ASN A 793 -20.95 -27.78 -29.71
CA ASN A 793 -19.65 -27.85 -29.02
C ASN A 793 -18.69 -26.64 -29.16
N ARG A 794 -19.01 -25.64 -30.00
CA ARG A 794 -18.05 -24.61 -30.43
C ARG A 794 -18.41 -23.19 -29.98
N SER A 795 -19.70 -22.85 -29.89
CA SER A 795 -20.11 -21.51 -29.46
C SER A 795 -21.44 -21.51 -28.73
N CYS A 796 -21.61 -20.52 -27.86
CA CYS A 796 -22.85 -20.19 -27.17
C CYS A 796 -22.86 -18.73 -26.76
N CYS A 797 -24.01 -18.27 -26.28
CA CYS A 797 -24.18 -16.94 -25.76
C CYS A 797 -24.82 -16.97 -24.37
N LEU A 798 -24.36 -16.08 -23.49
CA LEU A 798 -24.95 -15.78 -22.20
C LEU A 798 -25.32 -14.29 -22.14
N THR A 799 -26.58 -14.00 -21.79
CA THR A 799 -27.06 -12.65 -21.50
C THR A 799 -27.47 -12.56 -20.04
N ILE A 800 -26.98 -11.54 -19.34
CA ILE A 800 -27.25 -11.29 -17.92
C ILE A 800 -27.96 -9.94 -17.82
N THR A 801 -29.17 -9.93 -17.26
CA THR A 801 -30.05 -8.76 -17.24
C THR A 801 -30.49 -8.46 -15.82
N HIS A 802 -30.37 -7.20 -15.40
CA HIS A 802 -31.00 -6.66 -14.20
C HIS A 802 -32.47 -6.35 -14.51
N LEU A 803 -33.39 -7.14 -13.94
CA LEU A 803 -34.84 -7.10 -14.21
C LEU A 803 -35.56 -5.92 -13.53
#